data_AF-A0A1V9ZH66-F1
#
_entry.id   AF-A0A1V9ZH66-F1
#
_cell.length_a   1.000
_cell.length_b   1.000
_cell.length_c   1.000
_cell.angle_alpha   90.00
_cell.angle_beta   90.00
_cell.angle_gamma   90.00
#
_symmetry.space_group_name_H-M   'P 1'
#
loop_
_entity.id
_entity.type
_entity.pdbx_description
1 polymer ?
#
loop_
_entity_poly.entity_id
_entity_poly.type
_entity_poly.pdbx_seq_one_letter_code
_entity_poly.pdbx_strand_id
1 'polypeptide(L)'
;MPHIVDIGLNLAHGQFRKDLWTVLDRAVKAGVTTLVATGTDLKASAATIALIRRIQKRDLGLQLACTVGVHPHNAGASPESLVAELRAMIVANRDIAVAVGECGLDFNRDFSPRDAQIRVFRAQVELACELGLPLFCHERDAHASFLSVLMPFLETGRLRSDRVVVHCFTGSERELHAYVGLGFYLGVTGFVAMPQRGRHLRPLLSRIPRDRLLVETDAPFMHPSQKRTRCEPSDIHTVLETIATATGTTPALRTAPSAQLPPAPPLPPTRPPAPVSIDGSLFEGGGQILRLAAPLAVLNNTPVIVHSIRANRPKPGLARQHLGGLELAAAISGADFEGLELLSTQVSVRPRAAPRTSAYVKDLHGAGSLSLVLQGVLPLLVRASETVPTVLTLRGGTHVPFSPPMDFWCSGLSLLLARMGITLSIETRACGFMPLGRGHVIVTVPPVGPAGIQPLQLATRSREPSRVQSQIVVYGTGDAVGAAMECHDILVAGIHERFGVFPPFESAVTVQSFKAKGGLRIALHVTLELTHGNVLTGSCIQAATAADAVADVVAEIDRVWTTDACVDEHLADNLLVYMALASGPSLLRVPLNTSSQHIEAAMHVISAITRVPFNVTEDGASRLVECPGQSQETERRHL
;
A
#
# COMPACT_ATOMS: atom_id res chain seq x y z
N MET A 1 -13.86 -42.65 3.15
CA MET A 1 -13.94 -42.62 1.67
C MET A 1 -13.24 -41.35 1.19
N PRO A 2 -12.61 -41.33 0.01
CA PRO A 2 -11.94 -40.13 -0.49
C PRO A 2 -12.94 -38.98 -0.67
N HIS A 3 -12.57 -37.75 -0.28
CA HIS A 3 -13.44 -36.57 -0.42
C HIS A 3 -13.30 -35.98 -1.83
N ILE A 4 -14.38 -36.02 -2.63
CA ILE A 4 -14.38 -35.44 -3.98
C ILE A 4 -15.00 -34.05 -3.94
N VAL A 5 -14.26 -33.07 -4.46
CA VAL A 5 -14.69 -31.67 -4.57
C VAL A 5 -14.87 -31.33 -6.04
N ASP A 6 -16.10 -31.00 -6.42
CA ASP A 6 -16.41 -30.42 -7.73
C ASP A 6 -16.35 -28.89 -7.60
N ILE A 7 -15.32 -28.29 -8.20
CA ILE A 7 -15.04 -26.85 -8.03
C ILE A 7 -15.92 -25.92 -8.87
N GLY A 8 -16.75 -26.47 -9.77
CA GLY A 8 -17.52 -25.67 -10.73
C GLY A 8 -18.68 -26.43 -11.35
N LEU A 9 -19.91 -25.99 -11.07
CA LEU A 9 -21.13 -26.50 -11.68
C LEU A 9 -22.26 -25.46 -11.63
N ASN A 10 -23.10 -25.45 -12.65
CA ASN A 10 -24.27 -24.57 -12.78
C ASN A 10 -25.50 -25.18 -12.11
N LEU A 11 -25.45 -25.43 -10.79
CA LEU A 11 -26.49 -26.17 -10.05
C LEU A 11 -27.89 -25.54 -10.11
N ALA A 12 -27.98 -24.21 -10.21
CA ALA A 12 -29.24 -23.47 -10.35
C ALA A 12 -29.83 -23.52 -11.78
N HIS A 13 -29.15 -24.16 -12.74
CA HIS A 13 -29.59 -24.23 -14.13
C HIS A 13 -30.94 -24.96 -14.27
N GLY A 14 -31.74 -24.52 -15.25
CA GLY A 14 -33.11 -25.01 -15.47
C GLY A 14 -33.24 -26.52 -15.66
N GLN A 15 -32.19 -27.17 -16.18
CA GLN A 15 -32.15 -28.61 -16.40
C GLN A 15 -32.27 -29.43 -15.10
N PHE A 16 -31.84 -28.90 -13.95
CA PHE A 16 -31.92 -29.60 -12.66
C PHE A 16 -33.26 -29.43 -11.93
N ARG A 17 -34.15 -28.54 -12.38
CA ARG A 17 -35.34 -28.14 -11.58
C ARG A 17 -36.28 -29.30 -11.23
N LYS A 18 -36.42 -30.30 -12.11
CA LYS A 18 -37.39 -31.39 -11.94
C LYS A 18 -36.88 -32.52 -11.03
N ASP A 19 -35.57 -32.72 -10.96
CA ASP A 19 -34.95 -33.91 -10.38
C ASP A 19 -33.71 -33.60 -9.50
N LEU A 20 -33.53 -32.34 -9.09
CA LEU A 20 -32.40 -31.87 -8.29
C LEU A 20 -32.06 -32.79 -7.12
N TRP A 21 -33.05 -33.22 -6.34
CA TRP A 21 -32.82 -34.07 -5.17
C TRP A 21 -32.24 -35.44 -5.56
N THR A 22 -32.71 -36.01 -6.67
CA THR A 22 -32.18 -37.28 -7.18
C THR A 22 -30.76 -37.11 -7.72
N VAL A 23 -30.46 -35.96 -8.33
CA VAL A 23 -29.11 -35.61 -8.80
C VAL A 23 -28.14 -35.48 -7.62
N LEU A 24 -28.53 -34.80 -6.55
CA LEU A 24 -27.72 -34.66 -5.34
C LEU A 24 -27.51 -36.00 -4.61
N ASP A 25 -28.54 -36.85 -4.52
CA ASP A 25 -28.42 -38.21 -3.98
C ASP A 25 -27.42 -39.07 -4.79
N ARG A 26 -27.45 -38.98 -6.12
CA ARG A 26 -26.45 -39.62 -6.98
C ARG A 26 -25.04 -39.09 -6.73
N ALA A 27 -24.88 -37.78 -6.54
CA ALA A 27 -23.59 -37.17 -6.23
C ALA A 27 -23.01 -37.70 -4.90
N VAL A 28 -23.84 -37.76 -3.85
CA VAL A 28 -23.44 -38.31 -2.53
C VAL A 28 -23.08 -39.78 -2.63
N LYS A 29 -23.89 -40.59 -3.32
CA LYS A 29 -23.61 -42.02 -3.56
C LYS A 29 -22.32 -42.23 -4.37
N ALA A 30 -21.99 -41.30 -5.25
CA ALA A 30 -20.73 -41.28 -5.96
C ALA A 30 -19.55 -40.78 -5.08
N GLY A 31 -19.75 -40.41 -3.83
CA GLY A 31 -18.68 -39.94 -2.94
C GLY A 31 -18.29 -38.47 -3.15
N VAL A 32 -19.11 -37.68 -3.85
CA VAL A 32 -18.94 -36.23 -3.91
C VAL A 32 -19.32 -35.64 -2.57
N THR A 33 -18.38 -34.91 -1.96
CA THR A 33 -18.55 -34.34 -0.61
C THR A 33 -18.75 -32.83 -0.65
N THR A 34 -18.25 -32.17 -1.68
CA THR A 34 -18.32 -30.70 -1.80
C THR A 34 -18.66 -30.29 -3.24
N LEU A 35 -19.62 -29.38 -3.37
CA LEU A 35 -20.03 -28.78 -4.65
C LEU A 35 -19.90 -27.26 -4.56
N VAL A 36 -19.19 -26.65 -5.52
CA VAL A 36 -19.09 -25.19 -5.64
C VAL A 36 -19.94 -24.73 -6.83
N ALA A 37 -21.14 -24.23 -6.53
CA ALA A 37 -22.09 -23.80 -7.56
C ALA A 37 -21.72 -22.44 -8.15
N THR A 38 -21.72 -22.34 -9.48
CA THR A 38 -21.25 -21.17 -10.21
C THR A 38 -22.36 -20.12 -10.36
N GLY A 39 -22.07 -18.88 -9.99
CA GLY A 39 -22.87 -17.71 -10.34
C GLY A 39 -22.36 -17.04 -11.61
N THR A 40 -23.25 -16.74 -12.56
CA THR A 40 -22.89 -16.23 -13.89
C THR A 40 -23.40 -14.81 -14.18
N ASP A 41 -24.27 -14.29 -13.33
CA ASP A 41 -24.79 -12.91 -13.31
C ASP A 41 -25.48 -12.66 -11.96
N LEU A 42 -25.90 -11.41 -11.69
CA LEU A 42 -26.57 -11.03 -10.44
C LEU A 42 -27.79 -11.90 -10.10
N LYS A 43 -28.63 -12.20 -11.09
CA LYS A 43 -29.85 -13.00 -10.89
C LYS A 43 -29.51 -14.47 -10.64
N ALA A 44 -28.57 -15.02 -11.40
CA ALA A 44 -28.08 -16.38 -11.27
C ALA A 44 -27.36 -16.59 -9.94
N SER A 45 -26.53 -15.63 -9.49
CA SER A 45 -25.87 -15.68 -8.18
C SER A 45 -26.88 -15.65 -7.04
N ALA A 46 -27.88 -14.76 -7.08
CA ALA A 46 -28.95 -14.73 -6.08
C ALA A 46 -29.75 -16.05 -6.04
N ALA A 47 -30.10 -16.60 -7.21
CA ALA A 47 -30.80 -17.88 -7.30
C ALA A 47 -29.94 -19.05 -6.77
N THR A 48 -28.64 -19.03 -7.03
CA THR A 48 -27.69 -20.04 -6.54
C THR A 48 -27.56 -20.00 -5.02
N ILE A 49 -27.41 -18.82 -4.44
CA ILE A 49 -27.39 -18.64 -2.98
C ILE A 49 -28.69 -19.14 -2.36
N ALA A 50 -29.85 -18.72 -2.89
CA ALA A 50 -31.15 -19.17 -2.40
C ALA A 50 -31.30 -20.71 -2.48
N LEU A 51 -30.80 -21.32 -3.56
CA LEU A 51 -30.80 -22.76 -3.73
C LEU A 51 -29.93 -23.47 -2.70
N ILE A 52 -28.69 -23.00 -2.49
CA ILE A 52 -27.78 -23.55 -1.48
C ILE A 52 -28.42 -23.47 -0.10
N ARG A 53 -28.96 -22.32 0.28
CA ARG A 53 -29.67 -22.13 1.56
C ARG A 53 -30.85 -23.08 1.71
N ARG A 54 -31.58 -23.36 0.63
CA ARG A 54 -32.68 -24.32 0.62
C ARG A 54 -32.18 -25.76 0.81
N ILE A 55 -31.06 -26.13 0.19
CA ILE A 55 -30.49 -27.46 0.31
C ILE A 55 -29.90 -27.66 1.71
N GLN A 56 -29.19 -26.69 2.27
CA GLN A 56 -28.59 -26.74 3.62
C GLN A 56 -29.61 -27.00 4.74
N LYS A 57 -30.90 -26.69 4.53
CA LYS A 57 -31.99 -27.07 5.44
C LYS A 57 -32.23 -28.58 5.50
N ARG A 58 -31.63 -29.36 4.60
CA ARG A 58 -31.64 -30.81 4.57
C ARG A 58 -30.21 -31.30 4.81
N ASP A 59 -30.05 -32.20 5.76
CA ASP A 59 -28.76 -32.86 5.94
C ASP A 59 -28.60 -33.95 4.87
N LEU A 60 -27.92 -33.59 3.78
CA LEU A 60 -27.58 -34.51 2.68
C LEU A 60 -26.14 -35.05 2.79
N GLY A 61 -25.39 -34.66 3.83
CA GLY A 61 -23.95 -34.96 3.90
C GLY A 61 -23.11 -34.25 2.83
N LEU A 62 -23.61 -33.15 2.24
CA LEU A 62 -22.91 -32.34 1.24
C LEU A 62 -22.51 -30.98 1.79
N GLN A 63 -21.26 -30.58 1.55
CA GLN A 63 -20.82 -29.19 1.69
C GLN A 63 -21.15 -28.44 0.40
N LEU A 64 -21.80 -27.28 0.54
CA LEU A 64 -22.18 -26.44 -0.60
C LEU A 64 -21.56 -25.06 -0.44
N ALA A 65 -20.91 -24.60 -1.50
CA ALA A 65 -20.39 -23.25 -1.63
C ALA A 65 -20.77 -22.70 -3.01
N CYS A 66 -20.51 -21.42 -3.25
CA CYS A 66 -20.75 -20.79 -4.54
C CYS A 66 -19.71 -19.73 -4.88
N THR A 67 -19.65 -19.44 -6.18
CA THR A 67 -19.00 -18.25 -6.71
C THR A 67 -20.06 -17.18 -7.01
N VAL A 68 -19.68 -15.91 -6.90
CA VAL A 68 -20.54 -14.77 -7.22
C VAL A 68 -19.84 -13.85 -8.20
N GLY A 69 -20.43 -13.61 -9.37
CA GLY A 69 -19.80 -12.87 -10.45
C GLY A 69 -20.66 -12.72 -11.70
N VAL A 70 -20.05 -12.17 -12.75
CA VAL A 70 -20.63 -11.98 -14.08
C VAL A 70 -19.74 -12.61 -15.14
N HIS A 71 -20.30 -13.62 -15.80
CA HIS A 71 -19.67 -14.34 -16.89
C HIS A 71 -19.45 -13.39 -18.09
N PRO A 72 -18.34 -13.50 -18.86
CA PRO A 72 -18.02 -12.61 -19.99
C PRO A 72 -19.18 -12.41 -21.00
N HIS A 73 -19.90 -13.47 -21.35
CA HIS A 73 -21.12 -13.38 -22.19
C HIS A 73 -22.19 -12.40 -21.70
N ASN A 74 -22.27 -12.11 -20.40
CA ASN A 74 -23.26 -11.21 -19.79
C ASN A 74 -22.70 -9.79 -19.55
N ALA A 75 -21.43 -9.53 -19.88
CA ALA A 75 -20.76 -8.27 -19.57
C ALA A 75 -21.43 -7.05 -20.21
N GLY A 76 -21.98 -7.18 -21.42
CA GLY A 76 -22.64 -6.08 -22.15
C GLY A 76 -23.92 -5.58 -21.49
N ALA A 77 -24.60 -6.40 -20.67
CA ALA A 77 -25.82 -6.04 -19.96
C ALA A 77 -25.60 -5.67 -18.49
N SER A 78 -24.34 -5.48 -18.07
CA SER A 78 -23.98 -5.20 -16.68
C SER A 78 -24.39 -3.77 -16.26
N PRO A 79 -25.11 -3.60 -15.15
CA PRO A 79 -25.50 -2.27 -14.66
C PRO A 79 -24.30 -1.54 -14.04
N GLU A 80 -24.38 -0.22 -13.93
CA GLU A 80 -23.35 0.59 -13.25
C GLU A 80 -23.19 0.20 -11.76
N SER A 81 -24.27 -0.25 -11.12
CA SER A 81 -24.30 -0.75 -9.74
C SER A 81 -23.65 -2.13 -9.55
N LEU A 82 -23.15 -2.77 -10.62
CA LEU A 82 -22.73 -4.17 -10.60
C LEU A 82 -21.80 -4.51 -9.44
N VAL A 83 -20.72 -3.75 -9.26
CA VAL A 83 -19.71 -4.04 -8.23
C VAL A 83 -20.30 -3.91 -6.82
N ALA A 84 -21.16 -2.91 -6.58
CA ALA A 84 -21.82 -2.71 -5.30
C ALA A 84 -22.79 -3.86 -4.98
N GLU A 85 -23.54 -4.34 -5.97
CA GLU A 85 -24.48 -5.46 -5.80
C GLU A 85 -23.75 -6.79 -5.57
N LEU A 86 -22.69 -7.09 -6.34
CA LEU A 86 -21.85 -8.27 -6.14
C LEU A 86 -21.22 -8.24 -4.75
N ARG A 87 -20.67 -7.09 -4.33
CA ARG A 87 -20.10 -6.89 -2.98
C ARG A 87 -21.12 -7.19 -1.90
N ALA A 88 -22.30 -6.58 -1.96
CA ALA A 88 -23.35 -6.77 -0.97
C ALA A 88 -23.77 -8.24 -0.87
N MET A 89 -23.93 -8.91 -2.02
CA MET A 89 -24.30 -10.32 -2.09
C MET A 89 -23.24 -11.24 -1.45
N ILE A 90 -21.96 -11.00 -1.73
CA ILE A 90 -20.85 -11.77 -1.18
C ILE A 90 -20.71 -11.55 0.33
N VAL A 91 -20.72 -10.29 0.78
CA VAL A 91 -20.57 -9.94 2.20
C VAL A 91 -21.70 -10.56 3.04
N ALA A 92 -22.94 -10.52 2.56
CA ALA A 92 -24.09 -11.12 3.23
C ALA A 92 -24.06 -12.66 3.28
N ASN A 93 -23.22 -13.32 2.48
CA ASN A 93 -23.18 -14.78 2.35
C ASN A 93 -21.76 -15.34 2.48
N ARG A 94 -20.92 -14.71 3.30
CA ARG A 94 -19.49 -15.03 3.45
C ARG A 94 -19.17 -16.47 3.87
N ASP A 95 -20.13 -17.16 4.47
CA ASP A 95 -20.02 -18.55 4.87
C ASP A 95 -20.15 -19.55 3.70
N ILE A 96 -20.73 -19.12 2.57
CA ILE A 96 -20.91 -19.97 1.37
C ILE A 96 -20.36 -19.33 0.07
N ALA A 97 -20.13 -18.02 0.01
CA ALA A 97 -19.56 -17.33 -1.13
C ALA A 97 -18.02 -17.36 -1.06
N VAL A 98 -17.41 -18.28 -1.81
CA VAL A 98 -15.99 -18.65 -1.65
C VAL A 98 -15.06 -18.10 -2.73
N ALA A 99 -15.59 -17.53 -3.81
CA ALA A 99 -14.81 -16.90 -4.88
C ALA A 99 -15.62 -15.83 -5.62
N VAL A 100 -14.92 -14.89 -6.26
CA VAL A 100 -15.50 -13.97 -7.25
C VAL A 100 -15.42 -14.62 -8.63
N GLY A 101 -16.55 -14.67 -9.32
CA GLY A 101 -16.69 -15.31 -10.61
C GLY A 101 -17.97 -16.15 -10.71
N GLU A 102 -18.27 -16.77 -11.83
CA GLU A 102 -17.44 -16.88 -13.03
C GLU A 102 -17.22 -15.52 -13.68
N CYS A 103 -15.97 -15.14 -13.88
CA CYS A 103 -15.55 -13.87 -14.49
C CYS A 103 -14.45 -14.14 -15.52
N GLY A 104 -14.07 -13.18 -16.36
CA GLY A 104 -12.98 -13.38 -17.32
C GLY A 104 -13.36 -12.93 -18.72
N LEU A 105 -12.83 -13.60 -19.75
CA LEU A 105 -12.95 -13.20 -21.15
C LEU A 105 -13.29 -14.39 -22.06
N ASP A 106 -14.24 -14.21 -22.98
CA ASP A 106 -14.57 -15.18 -24.04
C ASP A 106 -14.62 -14.44 -25.39
N PHE A 107 -13.54 -14.57 -26.17
CA PHE A 107 -13.44 -14.00 -27.52
C PHE A 107 -13.76 -15.02 -28.62
N ASN A 108 -14.19 -16.22 -28.26
CA ASN A 108 -14.64 -17.24 -29.21
C ASN A 108 -16.08 -16.98 -29.64
N ARG A 109 -16.95 -16.74 -28.67
CA ARG A 109 -18.39 -16.52 -28.91
C ARG A 109 -18.75 -15.04 -29.06
N ASP A 110 -17.97 -14.15 -28.42
CA ASP A 110 -18.13 -12.69 -28.50
C ASP A 110 -19.58 -12.20 -28.28
N PHE A 111 -20.35 -12.86 -27.40
CA PHE A 111 -21.75 -12.48 -27.09
C PHE A 111 -21.88 -11.11 -26.39
N SER A 112 -20.78 -10.61 -25.83
CA SER A 112 -20.67 -9.25 -25.31
C SER A 112 -19.46 -8.55 -25.95
N PRO A 113 -19.53 -7.21 -26.19
CA PRO A 113 -18.39 -6.46 -26.70
C PRO A 113 -17.13 -6.65 -25.85
N ARG A 114 -15.97 -6.82 -26.50
CA ARG A 114 -14.70 -7.15 -25.81
C ARG A 114 -14.28 -6.09 -24.80
N ASP A 115 -14.53 -4.81 -25.09
CA ASP A 115 -14.28 -3.71 -24.16
C ASP A 115 -15.16 -3.83 -22.91
N ALA A 116 -16.44 -4.19 -23.06
CA ALA A 116 -17.32 -4.46 -21.94
C ALA A 116 -16.83 -5.65 -21.11
N GLN A 117 -16.41 -6.75 -21.75
CA GLN A 117 -15.82 -7.90 -21.07
C GLN A 117 -14.58 -7.51 -20.25
N ILE A 118 -13.65 -6.75 -20.84
CA ILE A 118 -12.42 -6.30 -20.16
C ILE A 118 -12.74 -5.39 -18.97
N ARG A 119 -13.65 -4.41 -19.13
CA ARG A 119 -14.05 -3.52 -18.02
C ARG A 119 -14.68 -4.31 -16.87
N VAL A 120 -15.64 -5.18 -17.18
CA VAL A 120 -16.36 -5.99 -16.18
C VAL A 120 -15.42 -7.00 -15.51
N PHE A 121 -14.50 -7.60 -16.26
CA PHE A 121 -13.49 -8.50 -15.69
C PHE A 121 -12.56 -7.75 -14.75
N ARG A 122 -12.01 -6.59 -15.15
CA ARG A 122 -11.15 -5.76 -14.30
C ARG A 122 -11.84 -5.37 -13.00
N ALA A 123 -13.10 -4.94 -13.07
CA ALA A 123 -13.88 -4.57 -11.89
C ALA A 123 -14.09 -5.75 -10.93
N GLN A 124 -14.30 -6.97 -11.46
CA GLN A 124 -14.39 -8.17 -10.64
C GLN A 124 -13.05 -8.60 -10.04
N VAL A 125 -11.93 -8.40 -10.76
CA VAL A 125 -10.57 -8.60 -10.22
C VAL A 125 -10.31 -7.65 -9.06
N GLU A 126 -10.67 -6.37 -9.20
CA GLU A 126 -10.59 -5.37 -8.13
C GLU A 126 -11.42 -5.79 -6.91
N LEU A 127 -12.66 -6.23 -7.14
CA LEU A 127 -13.55 -6.72 -6.09
C LEU A 127 -12.97 -7.96 -5.37
N ALA A 128 -12.39 -8.90 -6.11
CA ALA A 128 -11.75 -10.08 -5.53
C ALA A 128 -10.52 -9.72 -4.69
N CYS A 129 -9.71 -8.77 -5.16
CA CYS A 129 -8.58 -8.23 -4.40
C CYS A 129 -9.05 -7.57 -3.11
N GLU A 130 -10.07 -6.73 -3.17
CA GLU A 130 -10.62 -6.02 -2.02
C GLU A 130 -11.21 -6.98 -0.98
N LEU A 131 -11.96 -7.98 -1.42
CA LEU A 131 -12.57 -8.98 -0.54
C LEU A 131 -11.56 -10.07 -0.12
N GLY A 132 -10.34 -10.07 -0.65
CA GLY A 132 -9.38 -11.14 -0.42
C GLY A 132 -9.96 -12.52 -0.75
N LEU A 133 -10.69 -12.61 -1.86
CA LEU A 133 -11.30 -13.85 -2.36
C LEU A 133 -10.55 -14.36 -3.59
N PRO A 134 -10.52 -15.68 -3.83
CA PRO A 134 -10.08 -16.24 -5.10
C PRO A 134 -10.93 -15.76 -6.28
N LEU A 135 -10.31 -15.76 -7.45
CA LEU A 135 -10.98 -15.59 -8.74
C LEU A 135 -11.27 -16.95 -9.37
N PHE A 136 -12.51 -17.14 -9.82
CA PHE A 136 -12.94 -18.25 -10.65
C PHE A 136 -13.11 -17.72 -12.09
N CYS A 137 -12.12 -17.99 -12.93
CA CYS A 137 -11.90 -17.33 -14.21
C CYS A 137 -12.21 -18.22 -15.42
N HIS A 138 -13.11 -17.76 -16.28
CA HIS A 138 -13.32 -18.30 -17.62
C HIS A 138 -12.40 -17.59 -18.61
N GLU A 139 -11.74 -18.37 -19.46
CA GLU A 139 -10.93 -17.85 -20.55
C GLU A 139 -11.14 -18.69 -21.82
N ARG A 140 -11.44 -18.02 -22.94
CA ARG A 140 -11.53 -18.63 -24.27
C ARG A 140 -11.00 -17.69 -25.34
N ASP A 141 -9.99 -18.13 -26.08
CA ASP A 141 -9.36 -17.38 -27.20
C ASP A 141 -8.94 -15.94 -26.81
N ALA A 142 -8.63 -15.71 -25.53
CA ALA A 142 -8.42 -14.38 -24.94
C ALA A 142 -7.15 -14.28 -24.08
N HIS A 143 -6.27 -15.30 -24.11
CA HIS A 143 -5.06 -15.43 -23.28
C HIS A 143 -4.28 -14.12 -23.04
N ALA A 144 -3.89 -13.41 -24.11
CA ALA A 144 -3.10 -12.18 -23.99
C ALA A 144 -3.86 -11.06 -23.28
N SER A 145 -5.13 -10.86 -23.62
CA SER A 145 -5.98 -9.87 -22.96
C SER A 145 -6.29 -10.26 -21.52
N PHE A 146 -6.51 -11.54 -21.25
CA PHE A 146 -6.76 -12.08 -19.92
C PHE A 146 -5.58 -11.79 -18.98
N LEU A 147 -4.36 -12.11 -19.42
CA LEU A 147 -3.15 -11.76 -18.66
C LEU A 147 -2.96 -10.25 -18.53
N SER A 148 -3.23 -9.45 -19.56
CA SER A 148 -3.10 -7.99 -19.48
C SER A 148 -3.99 -7.34 -18.40
N VAL A 149 -5.14 -7.97 -18.10
CA VAL A 149 -6.02 -7.53 -17.01
C VAL A 149 -5.45 -7.94 -15.66
N LEU A 150 -4.92 -9.16 -15.53
CA LEU A 150 -4.44 -9.70 -14.25
C LEU A 150 -3.05 -9.21 -13.84
N MET A 151 -2.13 -9.04 -14.78
CA MET A 151 -0.71 -8.74 -14.52
C MET A 151 -0.52 -7.50 -13.63
N PRO A 152 -1.21 -6.35 -13.85
CA PRO A 152 -1.07 -5.20 -12.96
C PRO A 152 -1.43 -5.50 -11.50
N PHE A 153 -2.39 -6.41 -11.24
CA PHE A 153 -2.76 -6.81 -9.89
C PHE A 153 -1.79 -7.84 -9.30
N LEU A 154 -1.21 -8.71 -10.14
CA LEU A 154 -0.21 -9.69 -9.73
C LEU A 154 1.13 -9.03 -9.41
N GLU A 155 1.58 -8.11 -10.26
CA GLU A 155 2.84 -7.36 -10.12
C GLU A 155 2.82 -6.45 -8.87
N THR A 156 1.66 -5.87 -8.56
CA THR A 156 1.46 -5.07 -7.34
C THR A 156 1.18 -5.93 -6.09
N GLY A 157 1.02 -7.25 -6.24
CA GLY A 157 0.67 -8.17 -5.15
C GLY A 157 -0.75 -8.01 -4.60
N ARG A 158 -1.58 -7.14 -5.19
CA ARG A 158 -3.01 -6.97 -4.85
C ARG A 158 -3.78 -8.27 -5.11
N LEU A 159 -3.44 -8.96 -6.18
CA LEU A 159 -3.90 -10.31 -6.49
C LEU A 159 -2.75 -11.29 -6.23
N ARG A 160 -2.99 -12.29 -5.39
CA ARG A 160 -2.04 -13.41 -5.26
C ARG A 160 -2.25 -14.39 -6.39
N SER A 161 -1.18 -14.86 -7.01
CA SER A 161 -1.30 -15.80 -8.12
C SER A 161 -1.88 -17.16 -7.71
N ASP A 162 -1.66 -17.59 -6.47
CA ASP A 162 -2.29 -18.78 -5.88
C ASP A 162 -3.77 -18.59 -5.51
N ARG A 163 -4.39 -17.50 -5.95
CA ARG A 163 -5.82 -17.21 -5.80
C ARG A 163 -6.53 -17.07 -7.15
N VAL A 164 -5.92 -17.50 -8.24
CA VAL A 164 -6.54 -17.52 -9.57
C VAL A 164 -6.78 -18.96 -10.00
N VAL A 165 -8.03 -19.28 -10.30
CA VAL A 165 -8.43 -20.55 -10.90
C VAL A 165 -8.89 -20.27 -12.32
N VAL A 166 -8.15 -20.77 -13.32
CA VAL A 166 -8.64 -20.80 -14.71
C VAL A 166 -9.46 -22.08 -14.85
N HIS A 167 -10.78 -21.96 -14.75
CA HIS A 167 -11.67 -23.10 -14.83
C HIS A 167 -11.93 -23.47 -16.31
N CYS A 168 -12.34 -24.72 -16.53
CA CYS A 168 -12.63 -25.32 -17.82
C CYS A 168 -11.49 -25.08 -18.84
N PHE A 169 -10.24 -25.31 -18.40
CA PHE A 169 -9.05 -25.08 -19.20
C PHE A 169 -9.07 -25.95 -20.46
N THR A 170 -9.09 -25.30 -21.63
CA THR A 170 -8.95 -25.99 -22.94
C THR A 170 -7.84 -25.42 -23.82
N GLY A 171 -6.93 -24.68 -23.21
CA GLY A 171 -5.88 -23.93 -23.89
C GLY A 171 -4.78 -24.79 -24.50
N SER A 172 -3.82 -24.10 -25.12
CA SER A 172 -2.61 -24.69 -25.70
C SER A 172 -1.55 -24.99 -24.64
N GLU A 173 -0.51 -25.74 -25.04
CA GLU A 173 0.66 -25.99 -24.19
C GLU A 173 1.34 -24.70 -23.74
N ARG A 174 1.39 -23.67 -24.60
CA ARG A 174 1.98 -22.37 -24.26
C ARG A 174 1.20 -21.68 -23.14
N GLU A 175 -0.13 -21.70 -23.23
CA GLU A 175 -1.03 -21.08 -22.24
C GLU A 175 -0.95 -21.81 -20.91
N LEU A 176 -0.87 -23.15 -20.94
CA LEU A 176 -0.63 -23.97 -19.74
C LEU A 176 0.64 -23.53 -19.01
N HIS A 177 1.79 -23.45 -19.71
CA HIS A 177 3.05 -23.06 -19.10
C HIS A 177 3.00 -21.63 -18.54
N ALA A 178 2.32 -20.72 -19.23
CA ALA A 178 2.13 -19.36 -18.75
C ALA A 178 1.32 -19.33 -17.44
N TYR A 179 0.17 -19.99 -17.40
CA TYR A 179 -0.70 -20.00 -16.21
C TYR A 179 -0.06 -20.73 -15.03
N VAL A 180 0.53 -21.90 -15.26
CA VAL A 180 1.25 -22.66 -14.22
C VAL A 180 2.49 -21.91 -13.75
N GLY A 181 3.24 -21.29 -14.66
CA GLY A 181 4.44 -20.50 -14.34
C GLY A 181 4.13 -19.28 -13.47
N LEU A 182 2.93 -18.70 -13.61
CA LEU A 182 2.44 -17.64 -12.72
C LEU A 182 1.96 -18.19 -11.38
N GLY A 183 1.63 -19.48 -11.28
CA GLY A 183 1.14 -20.13 -10.06
C GLY A 183 -0.38 -20.28 -9.99
N PHE A 184 -1.09 -20.18 -11.12
CA PHE A 184 -2.54 -20.35 -11.18
C PHE A 184 -2.93 -21.83 -11.02
N TYR A 185 -4.18 -22.05 -10.62
CA TYR A 185 -4.81 -23.36 -10.67
C TYR A 185 -5.55 -23.55 -12.00
N LEU A 186 -5.53 -24.77 -12.54
CA LEU A 186 -6.25 -25.14 -13.76
C LEU A 186 -7.36 -26.13 -13.43
N GLY A 187 -8.60 -25.75 -13.73
CA GLY A 187 -9.77 -26.61 -13.65
C GLY A 187 -9.97 -27.42 -14.92
N VAL A 188 -10.24 -28.71 -14.78
CA VAL A 188 -10.44 -29.64 -15.91
C VAL A 188 -11.82 -30.28 -15.80
N THR A 189 -12.57 -30.26 -16.91
CA THR A 189 -13.92 -30.81 -17.05
C THR A 189 -13.95 -32.13 -17.83
N GLY A 190 -15.14 -32.72 -18.00
CA GLY A 190 -15.37 -33.86 -18.89
C GLY A 190 -14.96 -33.63 -20.35
N PHE A 191 -14.65 -32.39 -20.75
CA PHE A 191 -14.07 -32.08 -22.05
C PHE A 191 -12.84 -32.94 -22.38
N VAL A 192 -11.96 -33.24 -21.42
CA VAL A 192 -10.76 -34.07 -21.66
C VAL A 192 -11.09 -35.52 -22.04
N ALA A 193 -12.24 -36.03 -21.60
CA ALA A 193 -12.70 -37.38 -21.90
C ALA A 193 -13.31 -37.48 -23.32
N MET A 194 -13.68 -36.36 -23.94
CA MET A 194 -14.27 -36.35 -25.29
C MET A 194 -13.25 -36.80 -26.35
N PRO A 195 -13.50 -37.87 -27.12
CA PRO A 195 -12.51 -38.49 -28.00
C PRO A 195 -11.86 -37.58 -29.04
N GLN A 196 -12.63 -36.67 -29.63
CA GLN A 196 -12.15 -35.74 -30.65
C GLN A 196 -11.78 -34.37 -30.07
N ARG A 197 -12.71 -33.75 -29.32
CA ARG A 197 -12.54 -32.37 -28.84
C ARG A 197 -11.50 -32.22 -27.73
N GLY A 198 -11.38 -33.21 -26.84
CA GLY A 198 -10.43 -33.18 -25.72
C GLY A 198 -9.07 -33.81 -26.01
N ARG A 199 -8.86 -34.34 -27.22
CA ARG A 199 -7.67 -35.14 -27.55
C ARG A 199 -6.37 -34.38 -27.32
N HIS A 200 -6.33 -33.08 -27.62
CA HIS A 200 -5.14 -32.25 -27.50
C HIS A 200 -4.75 -31.98 -26.04
N LEU A 201 -5.70 -32.01 -25.09
CA LEU A 201 -5.43 -31.73 -23.69
C LEU A 201 -4.84 -32.91 -22.92
N ARG A 202 -5.18 -34.15 -23.31
CA ARG A 202 -4.70 -35.37 -22.63
C ARG A 202 -3.17 -35.41 -22.45
N PRO A 203 -2.33 -35.16 -23.47
CA PRO A 203 -0.88 -35.14 -23.29
C PRO A 203 -0.37 -33.96 -22.45
N LEU A 204 -1.20 -32.92 -22.22
CA LEU A 204 -0.86 -31.76 -21.39
C LEU A 204 -1.13 -32.01 -19.91
N LEU A 205 -2.04 -32.93 -19.56
CA LEU A 205 -2.42 -33.20 -18.16
C LEU A 205 -1.24 -33.63 -17.28
N SER A 206 -0.29 -34.40 -17.83
CA SER A 206 0.94 -34.81 -17.11
C SER A 206 1.91 -33.66 -16.84
N ARG A 207 1.71 -32.51 -17.49
CA ARG A 207 2.54 -31.31 -17.32
C ARG A 207 1.97 -30.32 -16.31
N ILE A 208 0.72 -30.50 -15.88
CA ILE A 208 0.11 -29.69 -14.83
C ILE A 208 0.57 -30.26 -13.48
N PRO A 209 1.24 -29.47 -12.63
CA PRO A 209 1.59 -29.90 -11.28
C PRO A 209 0.35 -30.36 -10.52
N ARG A 210 0.45 -31.47 -9.78
CA ARG A 210 -0.70 -32.05 -9.07
C ARG A 210 -1.31 -31.11 -8.03
N ASP A 211 -0.51 -30.22 -7.47
CA ASP A 211 -0.94 -29.18 -6.52
C ASP A 211 -1.57 -27.95 -7.22
N ARG A 212 -1.65 -27.94 -8.56
CA ARG A 212 -2.27 -26.89 -9.39
C ARG A 212 -3.41 -27.40 -10.27
N LEU A 213 -3.68 -28.69 -10.26
CA LEU A 213 -4.76 -29.32 -11.04
C LEU A 213 -6.01 -29.48 -10.16
N LEU A 214 -7.13 -28.92 -10.62
CA LEU A 214 -8.44 -29.05 -10.00
C LEU A 214 -9.42 -29.74 -10.96
N VAL A 215 -10.47 -30.35 -10.41
CA VAL A 215 -11.48 -31.08 -11.19
C VAL A 215 -12.86 -30.48 -11.00
N GLU A 216 -13.62 -30.46 -12.08
CA GLU A 216 -14.98 -29.92 -12.11
C GLU A 216 -15.83 -30.67 -13.12
N THR A 217 -17.15 -30.64 -12.96
CA THR A 217 -18.06 -31.15 -13.98
C THR A 217 -18.48 -30.10 -14.99
N ASP A 218 -18.58 -28.84 -14.56
CA ASP A 218 -19.28 -27.78 -15.29
C ASP A 218 -20.74 -28.16 -15.64
N ALA A 219 -21.33 -29.04 -14.81
CA ALA A 219 -22.66 -29.58 -15.05
C ALA A 219 -23.71 -28.46 -15.09
N PRO A 220 -24.70 -28.49 -16.01
CA PRO A 220 -25.10 -29.62 -16.84
C PRO A 220 -24.33 -29.75 -18.16
N PHE A 221 -23.30 -28.94 -18.37
CA PHE A 221 -22.49 -28.93 -19.58
C PHE A 221 -21.33 -29.93 -19.49
N MET A 222 -20.52 -30.01 -20.54
CA MET A 222 -19.25 -30.77 -20.57
C MET A 222 -19.34 -32.27 -20.21
N HIS A 223 -20.48 -32.92 -20.49
CA HIS A 223 -20.63 -34.37 -20.24
C HIS A 223 -19.47 -35.16 -20.90
N PRO A 224 -18.77 -36.06 -20.17
CA PRO A 224 -17.59 -36.78 -20.66
C PRO A 224 -17.78 -37.58 -21.96
N SER A 225 -19.01 -38.05 -22.22
CA SER A 225 -19.43 -38.70 -23.47
C SER A 225 -20.19 -37.75 -24.38
N GLN A 226 -19.94 -37.83 -25.69
CA GLN A 226 -20.72 -37.12 -26.72
C GLN A 226 -22.15 -37.67 -26.92
N LYS A 227 -22.49 -38.83 -26.35
CA LYS A 227 -23.81 -39.47 -26.52
C LYS A 227 -24.89 -38.95 -25.57
N ARG A 228 -24.49 -38.40 -24.42
CA ARG A 228 -25.40 -37.80 -23.43
C ARG A 228 -25.20 -36.29 -23.44
N THR A 229 -26.30 -35.55 -23.39
CA THR A 229 -26.29 -34.09 -23.49
C THR A 229 -26.18 -33.40 -22.13
N ARG A 230 -26.60 -34.06 -21.04
CA ARG A 230 -26.65 -33.51 -19.68
C ARG A 230 -25.62 -34.17 -18.78
N CYS A 231 -24.70 -33.38 -18.27
CA CYS A 231 -23.77 -33.76 -17.21
C CYS A 231 -24.41 -33.60 -15.83
N GLU A 232 -23.95 -34.41 -14.88
CA GLU A 232 -24.32 -34.38 -13.48
C GLU A 232 -23.06 -34.44 -12.61
N PRO A 233 -23.13 -34.03 -11.33
CA PRO A 233 -21.97 -34.01 -10.45
C PRO A 233 -21.32 -35.41 -10.27
N SER A 234 -22.10 -36.48 -10.40
CA SER A 234 -21.58 -37.86 -10.36
C SER A 234 -20.65 -38.21 -11.53
N ASP A 235 -20.71 -37.48 -12.64
CA ASP A 235 -19.87 -37.74 -13.82
C ASP A 235 -18.40 -37.30 -13.60
N ILE A 236 -18.09 -36.62 -12.47
CA ILE A 236 -16.73 -36.20 -12.08
C ILE A 236 -15.74 -37.38 -12.06
N HIS A 237 -16.21 -38.60 -11.80
CA HIS A 237 -15.39 -39.81 -11.84
C HIS A 237 -14.76 -40.07 -13.20
N THR A 238 -15.49 -39.79 -14.29
CA THR A 238 -14.92 -39.98 -15.64
C THR A 238 -13.81 -38.96 -15.89
N VAL A 239 -13.91 -37.75 -15.34
CA VAL A 239 -12.85 -36.73 -15.40
C VAL A 239 -11.61 -37.23 -14.66
N LEU A 240 -11.80 -37.73 -13.44
CA LEU A 240 -10.74 -38.27 -12.59
C LEU A 240 -10.04 -39.48 -13.22
N GLU A 241 -10.80 -40.43 -13.77
CA GLU A 241 -10.28 -41.60 -14.49
C GLU A 241 -9.49 -41.19 -15.73
N THR A 242 -9.97 -40.18 -16.46
CA THR A 242 -9.26 -39.66 -17.64
C THR A 242 -7.93 -39.01 -17.24
N ILE A 243 -7.91 -38.22 -16.16
CA ILE A 243 -6.69 -37.61 -15.62
C ILE A 243 -5.71 -38.68 -15.13
N ALA A 244 -6.19 -39.65 -14.36
CA ALA A 244 -5.39 -40.76 -13.86
C ALA A 244 -4.71 -41.52 -15.01
N THR A 245 -5.48 -41.86 -16.04
CA THR A 245 -4.98 -42.52 -17.25
C THR A 245 -3.94 -41.68 -17.98
N ALA A 246 -4.21 -40.39 -18.20
CA ALA A 246 -3.31 -39.49 -18.92
C ALA A 246 -2.00 -39.20 -18.18
N THR A 247 -2.02 -39.24 -16.84
CA THR A 247 -0.85 -38.94 -16.00
C THR A 247 -0.06 -40.19 -15.59
N GLY A 248 -0.53 -41.40 -15.93
CA GLY A 248 0.09 -42.65 -15.49
C GLY A 248 0.00 -42.85 -13.97
N THR A 249 -1.03 -42.28 -13.34
CA THR A 249 -1.24 -42.33 -11.90
C THR A 249 -2.48 -43.14 -11.58
N THR A 250 -2.48 -43.87 -10.46
CA THR A 250 -3.75 -44.31 -9.87
C THR A 250 -4.57 -43.04 -9.56
N PRO A 251 -5.91 -43.07 -9.61
CA PRO A 251 -6.76 -41.94 -9.21
C PRO A 251 -6.55 -41.62 -7.72
N ALA A 252 -5.45 -40.98 -7.37
CA ALA A 252 -5.18 -40.42 -6.07
C ALA A 252 -5.90 -39.07 -6.04
N LEU A 253 -7.23 -39.20 -5.94
CA LEU A 253 -8.19 -38.17 -5.59
C LEU A 253 -7.65 -37.35 -4.42
N ARG A 254 -7.13 -36.17 -4.71
CA ARG A 254 -6.83 -35.18 -3.68
C ARG A 254 -8.00 -34.24 -3.54
N THR A 255 -8.50 -34.28 -2.32
CA THR A 255 -9.42 -33.35 -1.69
C THR A 255 -8.89 -31.92 -1.86
N ALA A 256 -9.69 -30.98 -2.39
CA ALA A 256 -9.53 -29.61 -1.89
C ALA A 256 -9.70 -29.69 -0.36
N PRO A 257 -8.88 -28.99 0.44
CA PRO A 257 -8.92 -29.13 1.89
C PRO A 257 -10.36 -28.98 2.38
N SER A 258 -10.84 -30.03 3.07
CA SER A 258 -12.17 -30.13 3.68
C SER A 258 -12.60 -28.79 4.27
N ALA A 259 -13.76 -28.27 3.82
CA ALA A 259 -14.42 -27.14 4.47
C ALA A 259 -15.16 -27.61 5.74
N GLN A 260 -14.43 -28.28 6.64
CA GLN A 260 -14.69 -28.20 8.06
C GLN A 260 -13.69 -27.19 8.61
N LEU A 261 -14.17 -26.07 9.17
CA LEU A 261 -13.33 -25.16 9.95
C LEU A 261 -12.63 -26.00 11.03
N PRO A 262 -11.29 -26.17 10.97
CA PRO A 262 -10.57 -26.79 12.07
C PRO A 262 -10.71 -25.86 13.29
N PRO A 263 -10.85 -26.38 14.53
CA PRO A 263 -10.54 -25.57 15.70
C PRO A 263 -9.10 -25.05 15.51
N ALA A 264 -8.91 -23.75 15.76
CA ALA A 264 -7.68 -23.05 15.42
C ALA A 264 -6.45 -23.89 15.86
N PRO A 265 -5.62 -24.38 14.92
CA PRO A 265 -4.38 -25.02 15.31
C PRO A 265 -3.56 -23.99 16.10
N PRO A 266 -2.83 -24.39 17.15
CA PRO A 266 -1.87 -23.48 17.75
C PRO A 266 -0.98 -22.96 16.63
N LEU A 267 -0.89 -21.63 16.54
CA LEU A 267 -0.24 -20.92 15.45
C LEU A 267 1.08 -21.63 15.11
N PRO A 268 1.23 -22.24 13.92
CA PRO A 268 2.58 -22.52 13.43
C PRO A 268 3.32 -21.17 13.42
N PRO A 269 4.64 -21.14 13.70
CA PRO A 269 5.39 -19.90 13.62
C PRO A 269 5.05 -19.24 12.29
N THR A 270 4.47 -18.05 12.38
CA THR A 270 3.95 -17.32 11.23
C THR A 270 5.05 -17.31 10.18
N ARG A 271 4.82 -17.94 9.02
CA ARG A 271 5.68 -17.63 7.87
C ARG A 271 5.52 -16.12 7.71
N PRO A 272 6.61 -15.33 7.83
CA PRO A 272 6.50 -13.88 7.84
C PRO A 272 5.73 -13.46 6.59
N PRO A 273 4.84 -12.46 6.68
CA PRO A 273 4.11 -11.97 5.52
C PRO A 273 5.09 -11.77 4.36
N ALA A 274 4.69 -12.13 3.14
CA ALA A 274 5.52 -11.87 1.97
C ALA A 274 5.88 -10.36 1.99
N PRO A 275 7.16 -10.02 1.90
CA PRO A 275 7.58 -8.64 2.06
C PRO A 275 6.97 -7.76 0.98
N VAL A 276 6.47 -6.60 1.36
CA VAL A 276 6.06 -5.56 0.42
C VAL A 276 7.32 -5.08 -0.30
N SER A 277 7.37 -5.28 -1.61
CA SER A 277 8.49 -4.82 -2.45
C SER A 277 8.23 -3.39 -2.90
N ILE A 278 9.17 -2.49 -2.64
CA ILE A 278 9.10 -1.08 -3.00
C ILE A 278 10.31 -0.73 -3.86
N ASP A 279 10.06 -0.19 -5.03
CA ASP A 279 11.11 0.34 -5.89
C ASP A 279 11.54 1.73 -5.41
N GLY A 280 12.75 1.82 -4.86
CA GLY A 280 13.37 3.04 -4.36
C GLY A 280 13.88 4.00 -5.45
N SER A 281 13.66 3.67 -6.73
CA SER A 281 13.91 4.56 -7.87
C SER A 281 12.66 5.35 -8.30
N LEU A 282 11.48 5.00 -7.81
CA LEU A 282 10.22 5.69 -8.11
C LEU A 282 10.27 7.17 -7.73
N PHE A 283 9.46 7.96 -8.42
CA PHE A 283 9.40 9.42 -8.29
C PHE A 283 10.80 10.03 -8.50
N GLU A 284 11.33 10.76 -7.53
CA GLU A 284 12.67 11.36 -7.64
C GLU A 284 13.83 10.39 -7.40
N GLY A 285 13.54 9.11 -7.09
CA GLY A 285 14.56 8.13 -6.70
C GLY A 285 15.43 8.63 -5.55
N GLY A 286 14.82 9.34 -4.61
CA GLY A 286 15.49 9.97 -3.46
C GLY A 286 15.60 9.04 -2.26
N GLY A 287 15.99 9.61 -1.11
CA GLY A 287 16.02 8.88 0.16
C GLY A 287 14.68 8.82 0.91
N GLN A 288 13.65 9.55 0.44
CA GLN A 288 12.39 9.72 1.17
C GLN A 288 11.58 8.42 1.26
N ILE A 289 11.51 7.65 0.17
CA ILE A 289 10.83 6.35 0.13
C ILE A 289 11.33 5.46 1.26
N LEU A 290 12.66 5.36 1.42
CA LEU A 290 13.29 4.54 2.44
C LEU A 290 13.01 5.04 3.86
N ARG A 291 13.01 6.37 4.06
CA ARG A 291 12.73 6.99 5.36
C ARG A 291 11.29 6.79 5.82
N LEU A 292 10.34 6.66 4.90
CA LEU A 292 8.95 6.34 5.22
C LEU A 292 8.73 4.82 5.33
N ALA A 293 9.31 4.06 4.41
CA ALA A 293 9.07 2.63 4.32
C ALA A 293 9.56 1.85 5.55
N ALA A 294 10.77 2.17 6.03
CA ALA A 294 11.37 1.48 7.17
C ALA A 294 10.57 1.63 8.48
N PRO A 295 10.23 2.85 8.97
CA PRO A 295 9.46 2.97 10.20
C PRO A 295 8.04 2.43 10.05
N LEU A 296 7.39 2.62 8.89
CA LEU A 296 6.04 2.09 8.65
C LEU A 296 6.03 0.56 8.59
N ALA A 297 7.07 -0.07 8.03
CA ALA A 297 7.22 -1.53 8.05
C ALA A 297 7.13 -2.06 9.50
N VAL A 298 7.85 -1.42 10.42
CA VAL A 298 7.84 -1.76 11.84
C VAL A 298 6.46 -1.51 12.45
N LEU A 299 5.90 -0.29 12.31
CA LEU A 299 4.64 0.09 12.94
C LEU A 299 3.46 -0.75 12.47
N ASN A 300 3.45 -1.15 11.20
CA ASN A 300 2.39 -1.97 10.62
C ASN A 300 2.70 -3.47 10.65
N ASN A 301 3.77 -3.88 11.34
CA ASN A 301 4.24 -5.27 11.40
C ASN A 301 4.26 -5.96 10.02
N THR A 302 4.70 -5.21 9.01
CA THR A 302 4.71 -5.62 7.61
C THR A 302 6.16 -5.69 7.12
N PRO A 303 6.70 -6.87 6.79
CA PRO A 303 8.01 -6.98 6.18
C PRO A 303 8.07 -6.17 4.88
N VAL A 304 9.17 -5.46 4.65
CA VAL A 304 9.36 -4.61 3.45
C VAL A 304 10.73 -4.89 2.85
N ILE A 305 10.82 -4.89 1.52
CA ILE A 305 12.08 -4.82 0.78
C ILE A 305 12.05 -3.56 -0.07
N VAL A 306 13.00 -2.65 0.15
CA VAL A 306 13.22 -1.50 -0.73
C VAL A 306 14.42 -1.83 -1.61
N HIS A 307 14.23 -1.92 -2.94
CA HIS A 307 15.30 -2.17 -3.91
C HIS A 307 15.55 -0.94 -4.79
N SER A 308 16.57 -0.97 -5.66
CA SER A 308 16.91 0.14 -6.56
C SER A 308 17.14 1.49 -5.83
N ILE A 309 17.62 1.44 -4.58
CA ILE A 309 17.72 2.62 -3.72
C ILE A 309 18.60 3.68 -4.39
N ARG A 310 18.01 4.84 -4.67
CA ARG A 310 18.70 5.98 -5.29
C ARG A 310 19.38 5.65 -6.62
N ALA A 311 18.83 4.70 -7.39
CA ALA A 311 19.39 4.28 -8.68
C ALA A 311 19.60 5.45 -9.66
N ASN A 312 18.72 6.45 -9.60
CA ASN A 312 18.75 7.62 -10.49
C ASN A 312 19.67 8.76 -9.99
N ARG A 313 20.40 8.58 -8.88
CA ARG A 313 21.31 9.60 -8.33
C ARG A 313 22.76 9.33 -8.75
N PRO A 314 23.62 10.37 -8.85
CA PRO A 314 25.03 10.20 -9.22
C PRO A 314 25.81 9.23 -8.34
N LYS A 315 25.40 9.09 -7.08
CA LYS A 315 25.93 8.10 -6.14
C LYS A 315 24.78 7.23 -5.59
N PRO A 316 24.47 6.10 -6.25
CA PRO A 316 23.39 5.21 -5.84
C PRO A 316 23.58 4.58 -4.46
N GLY A 317 22.50 4.00 -3.95
CA GLY A 317 22.45 3.28 -2.69
C GLY A 317 22.49 4.18 -1.45
N LEU A 318 22.68 3.55 -0.28
CA LEU A 318 22.67 4.23 1.01
C LEU A 318 23.81 5.24 1.16
N ALA A 319 23.45 6.51 1.27
CA ALA A 319 24.34 7.55 1.83
C ALA A 319 24.36 7.51 3.37
N ARG A 320 25.33 8.18 4.01
CA ARG A 320 25.53 8.18 5.47
C ARG A 320 24.27 8.49 6.29
N GLN A 321 23.47 9.48 5.88
CA GLN A 321 22.23 9.82 6.58
C GLN A 321 21.15 8.73 6.47
N HIS A 322 21.10 7.98 5.36
CA HIS A 322 20.17 6.86 5.20
C HIS A 322 20.61 5.70 6.10
N LEU A 323 21.89 5.33 6.02
CA LEU A 323 22.46 4.28 6.86
C LEU A 323 22.25 4.61 8.34
N GLY A 324 22.65 5.81 8.77
CA GLY A 324 22.53 6.22 10.16
C GLY A 324 21.08 6.29 10.66
N GLY A 325 20.15 6.73 9.81
CA GLY A 325 18.71 6.71 10.13
C GLY A 325 18.15 5.29 10.27
N LEU A 326 18.53 4.37 9.38
CA LEU A 326 18.08 2.98 9.44
C LEU A 326 18.69 2.19 10.60
N GLU A 327 19.98 2.40 10.89
CA GLU A 327 20.62 1.80 12.08
C GLU A 327 19.95 2.29 13.37
N LEU A 328 19.58 3.57 13.42
CA LEU A 328 18.84 4.12 14.56
C LEU A 328 17.41 3.55 14.63
N ALA A 329 16.71 3.45 13.49
CA ALA A 329 15.38 2.81 13.42
C ALA A 329 15.43 1.34 13.88
N ALA A 330 16.47 0.59 13.48
CA ALA A 330 16.71 -0.78 13.94
C ALA A 330 16.93 -0.84 15.46
N ALA A 331 17.73 0.08 16.01
CA ALA A 331 17.96 0.16 17.46
C ALA A 331 16.71 0.53 18.27
N ILE A 332 15.87 1.45 17.74
CA ILE A 332 14.61 1.86 18.38
C ILE A 332 13.59 0.73 18.36
N SER A 333 13.46 0.02 17.24
CA SER A 333 12.41 -0.98 17.02
C SER A 333 12.79 -2.40 17.45
N GLY A 334 14.08 -2.73 17.48
CA GLY A 334 14.54 -4.12 17.62
C GLY A 334 14.17 -5.02 16.43
N ALA A 335 13.73 -4.44 15.29
CA ALA A 335 13.46 -5.19 14.07
C ALA A 335 14.76 -5.58 13.35
N ASP A 336 14.71 -6.64 12.53
CA ASP A 336 15.87 -7.00 11.70
C ASP A 336 15.92 -6.12 10.47
N PHE A 337 17.09 -5.58 10.20
CA PHE A 337 17.39 -4.89 8.95
C PHE A 337 18.54 -5.62 8.25
N GLU A 338 18.37 -5.94 6.96
CA GLU A 338 19.45 -6.47 6.11
C GLU A 338 19.83 -5.42 5.06
N GLY A 339 21.10 -5.39 4.64
CA GLY A 339 21.59 -4.44 3.64
C GLY A 339 21.95 -3.06 4.20
N LEU A 340 22.20 -2.94 5.51
CA LEU A 340 22.63 -1.70 6.17
C LEU A 340 24.12 -1.43 5.94
N GLU A 341 24.48 -1.15 4.70
CA GLU A 341 25.85 -0.84 4.29
C GLU A 341 25.87 0.38 3.37
N LEU A 342 26.93 1.20 3.43
CA LEU A 342 27.06 2.33 2.51
C LEU A 342 26.98 1.82 1.05
N LEU A 343 26.24 2.57 0.23
CA LEU A 343 25.99 2.26 -1.18
C LEU A 343 25.15 1.01 -1.44
N SER A 344 24.64 0.34 -0.40
CA SER A 344 23.66 -0.72 -0.59
C SER A 344 22.46 -0.19 -1.38
N THR A 345 22.09 -0.90 -2.44
CA THR A 345 20.96 -0.57 -3.30
C THR A 345 19.68 -1.30 -2.89
N GLN A 346 19.75 -2.11 -1.83
CA GLN A 346 18.62 -2.85 -1.31
C GLN A 346 18.67 -2.93 0.22
N VAL A 347 17.52 -2.69 0.86
CA VAL A 347 17.35 -2.88 2.30
C VAL A 347 16.11 -3.73 2.52
N SER A 348 16.22 -4.74 3.38
CA SER A 348 15.06 -5.50 3.87
C SER A 348 14.81 -5.16 5.33
N VAL A 349 13.54 -5.06 5.70
CA VAL A 349 13.10 -4.83 7.08
C VAL A 349 12.15 -5.94 7.46
N ARG A 350 12.47 -6.69 8.50
CA ARG A 350 11.59 -7.69 9.11
C ARG A 350 11.24 -7.25 10.53
N PRO A 351 10.00 -6.81 10.78
CA PRO A 351 9.55 -6.45 12.12
C PRO A 351 9.66 -7.67 13.06
N ARG A 352 10.21 -7.45 14.26
CA ARG A 352 10.31 -8.47 15.32
C ARG A 352 9.81 -8.00 16.68
N ALA A 353 9.83 -6.70 16.93
CA ALA A 353 9.49 -6.09 18.20
C ALA A 353 8.84 -4.72 17.97
N ALA A 354 8.21 -4.20 19.03
CA ALA A 354 7.64 -2.86 19.05
C ALA A 354 8.72 -1.81 19.40
N PRO A 355 8.55 -0.55 18.93
CA PRO A 355 9.40 0.57 19.32
C PRO A 355 9.48 0.71 20.85
N ARG A 356 10.68 0.99 21.36
CA ARG A 356 10.92 1.20 22.79
C ARG A 356 11.38 2.63 23.05
N THR A 357 11.01 3.17 24.21
CA THR A 357 11.56 4.44 24.67
C THR A 357 12.88 4.21 25.39
N SER A 358 13.87 5.05 25.10
CA SER A 358 15.20 4.97 25.70
C SER A 358 15.99 6.27 25.46
N ALA A 359 17.26 6.24 25.81
CA ALA A 359 18.24 7.21 25.34
C ALA A 359 19.04 6.60 24.19
N TYR A 360 18.99 7.20 23.01
CA TYR A 360 19.73 6.75 21.84
C TYR A 360 20.76 7.79 21.42
N VAL A 361 21.93 7.33 21.01
CA VAL A 361 23.01 8.18 20.48
C VAL A 361 23.30 7.77 19.06
N LYS A 362 23.33 8.74 18.14
CA LYS A 362 23.72 8.49 16.75
C LYS A 362 24.64 9.56 16.20
N ASP A 363 25.83 9.15 15.78
CA ASP A 363 26.77 9.98 15.03
C ASP A 363 26.81 9.51 13.58
N LEU A 364 26.60 10.43 12.63
CA LEU A 364 26.65 10.15 11.20
C LEU A 364 28.06 10.18 10.63
N HIS A 365 29.05 10.60 11.42
CA HIS A 365 30.45 10.74 11.05
C HIS A 365 30.63 11.54 9.74
N GLY A 366 29.98 12.70 9.68
CA GLY A 366 30.04 13.64 8.58
C GLY A 366 28.78 14.49 8.44
N ALA A 367 28.65 15.20 7.33
CA ALA A 367 27.54 16.13 7.06
C ALA A 367 26.27 15.47 6.50
N GLY A 368 25.95 14.25 6.93
CA GLY A 368 24.61 13.70 6.70
C GLY A 368 23.56 14.54 7.43
N SER A 369 22.39 14.74 6.84
CA SER A 369 21.34 15.58 7.42
C SER A 369 20.67 14.92 8.63
N LEU A 370 20.73 15.58 9.79
CA LEU A 370 20.10 15.14 11.04
C LEU A 370 18.57 15.25 10.98
N SER A 371 18.03 16.27 10.30
CA SER A 371 16.60 16.44 10.12
C SER A 371 15.98 15.28 9.33
N LEU A 372 16.68 14.77 8.31
CA LEU A 372 16.25 13.59 7.57
C LEU A 372 16.37 12.30 8.39
N VAL A 373 17.34 12.19 9.30
CA VAL A 373 17.38 11.08 10.25
C VAL A 373 16.17 11.14 11.18
N LEU A 374 15.88 12.32 11.74
CA LEU A 374 14.72 12.55 12.60
C LEU A 374 13.40 12.22 11.86
N GLN A 375 13.26 12.65 10.60
CA GLN A 375 12.12 12.32 9.73
C GLN A 375 11.85 10.82 9.66
N GLY A 376 12.91 10.00 9.55
CA GLY A 376 12.79 8.55 9.41
C GLY A 376 12.54 7.79 10.71
N VAL A 377 12.75 8.40 11.88
CA VAL A 377 12.60 7.71 13.18
C VAL A 377 11.48 8.27 14.04
N LEU A 378 11.08 9.52 13.86
CA LEU A 378 10.02 10.14 14.68
C LEU A 378 8.70 9.34 14.65
N PRO A 379 8.22 8.78 13.52
CA PRO A 379 7.01 7.94 13.53
C PRO A 379 7.10 6.74 14.51
N LEU A 380 8.28 6.14 14.69
CA LEU A 380 8.49 5.07 15.66
C LEU A 380 8.37 5.57 17.09
N LEU A 381 8.95 6.74 17.36
CA LEU A 381 9.01 7.33 18.69
C LEU A 381 7.64 7.77 19.20
N VAL A 382 6.83 8.36 18.33
CA VAL A 382 5.46 8.81 18.71
C VAL A 382 4.49 7.65 18.95
N ARG A 383 4.82 6.45 18.50
CA ARG A 383 4.03 5.22 18.72
C ARG A 383 4.63 4.27 19.75
N ALA A 384 5.73 4.65 20.40
CA ALA A 384 6.24 3.89 21.53
C ALA A 384 5.26 4.01 22.72
N SER A 385 4.76 2.89 23.20
CA SER A 385 3.65 2.77 24.17
C SER A 385 4.05 3.03 25.64
N GLU A 386 5.12 3.77 25.88
CA GLU A 386 5.73 3.92 27.21
C GLU A 386 5.34 5.25 27.87
N THR A 387 5.53 5.38 29.18
CA THR A 387 5.14 6.58 29.95
C THR A 387 6.26 7.62 30.09
N VAL A 388 7.47 7.34 29.58
CA VAL A 388 8.65 8.21 29.69
C VAL A 388 9.09 8.76 28.33
N PRO A 389 9.63 9.99 28.26
CA PRO A 389 10.17 10.55 27.02
C PRO A 389 11.35 9.76 26.46
N THR A 390 11.45 9.68 25.14
CA THR A 390 12.67 9.23 24.44
C THR A 390 13.61 10.41 24.24
N VAL A 391 14.92 10.20 24.44
CA VAL A 391 15.95 11.21 24.18
C VAL A 391 16.89 10.72 23.08
N LEU A 392 17.05 11.49 22.01
CA LEU A 392 18.02 11.25 20.94
C LEU A 392 19.16 12.25 21.05
N THR A 393 20.40 11.79 21.11
CA THR A 393 21.60 12.62 20.95
C THR A 393 22.18 12.38 19.57
N LEU A 394 22.02 13.34 18.67
CA LEU A 394 22.36 13.22 17.26
C LEU A 394 23.56 14.11 16.89
N ARG A 395 24.49 13.57 16.09
CA ARG A 395 25.66 14.31 15.55
C ARG A 395 25.75 14.18 14.04
N GLY A 396 25.84 15.32 13.36
CA GLY A 396 25.74 15.40 11.90
C GLY A 396 25.40 16.81 11.40
N GLY A 397 25.09 16.95 10.11
CA GLY A 397 24.71 18.23 9.53
C GLY A 397 23.33 18.69 10.00
N THR A 398 23.22 19.93 10.46
CA THR A 398 21.93 20.58 10.81
C THR A 398 21.41 21.48 9.70
N HIS A 399 22.31 21.93 8.81
CA HIS A 399 22.05 22.82 7.68
C HIS A 399 22.69 22.22 6.43
N VAL A 400 21.99 21.27 5.81
CA VAL A 400 22.49 20.53 4.64
C VAL A 400 21.62 20.89 3.43
N PRO A 401 22.20 21.30 2.29
CA PRO A 401 21.45 21.61 1.08
C PRO A 401 20.55 20.44 0.64
N PHE A 402 19.39 20.76 0.05
CA PHE A 402 18.37 19.78 -0.35
C PHE A 402 17.82 18.94 0.82
N SER A 403 17.85 19.50 2.03
CA SER A 403 17.14 18.95 3.20
C SER A 403 16.59 20.08 4.05
N PRO A 404 15.49 19.85 4.79
CA PRO A 404 14.99 20.86 5.73
C PRO A 404 16.07 21.16 6.78
N PRO A 405 16.35 22.43 7.12
CA PRO A 405 17.23 22.74 8.24
C PRO A 405 16.62 22.22 9.55
N MET A 406 17.42 22.11 10.60
CA MET A 406 16.88 21.79 11.93
C MET A 406 15.90 22.86 12.43
N ASP A 407 16.06 24.11 12.00
CA ASP A 407 15.16 25.21 12.35
C ASP A 407 13.72 24.97 11.84
N PHE A 408 13.56 24.34 10.67
CA PHE A 408 12.25 23.89 10.15
C PHE A 408 11.57 22.84 11.04
N TRP A 409 12.35 22.09 11.83
CA TRP A 409 11.78 21.18 12.82
C TRP A 409 11.47 21.90 14.14
N CYS A 410 12.29 22.88 14.52
CA CYS A 410 12.10 23.68 15.73
C CYS A 410 10.88 24.60 15.62
N SER A 411 10.65 25.19 14.45
CA SER A 411 9.52 26.08 14.13
C SER A 411 8.76 25.58 12.90
N GLY A 412 7.46 25.85 12.82
CA GLY A 412 6.64 25.41 11.68
C GLY A 412 6.16 23.96 11.81
N LEU A 413 7.02 22.97 11.58
CA LEU A 413 6.60 21.56 11.65
C LEU A 413 6.18 21.15 13.07
N SER A 414 6.92 21.58 14.10
CA SER A 414 6.59 21.35 15.51
C SER A 414 5.21 21.92 15.89
N LEU A 415 4.84 23.09 15.34
CA LEU A 415 3.54 23.73 15.58
C LEU A 415 2.39 22.87 15.03
N LEU A 416 2.57 22.31 13.83
CA LEU A 416 1.56 21.45 13.20
C LEU A 416 1.49 20.07 13.86
N LEU A 417 2.62 19.49 14.24
CA LEU A 417 2.67 18.25 15.01
C LEU A 417 2.00 18.40 16.39
N ALA A 418 2.18 19.53 17.07
CA ALA A 418 1.54 19.81 18.36
C ALA A 418 0.02 19.83 18.25
N ARG A 419 -0.55 20.31 17.14
CA ARG A 419 -2.00 20.25 16.86
C ARG A 419 -2.51 18.82 16.71
N MET A 420 -1.64 17.90 16.32
CA MET A 420 -1.92 16.47 16.26
C MET A 420 -1.62 15.75 17.59
N GLY A 421 -1.29 16.48 18.66
CA GLY A 421 -0.94 15.91 19.96
C GLY A 421 0.49 15.36 20.05
N ILE A 422 1.34 15.61 19.05
CA ILE A 422 2.74 15.19 19.02
C ILE A 422 3.59 16.35 19.51
N THR A 423 4.30 16.16 20.62
CA THR A 423 5.23 17.16 21.15
C THR A 423 6.66 16.69 21.00
N LEU A 424 7.56 17.63 20.76
CA LEU A 424 9.00 17.39 20.72
C LEU A 424 9.74 18.64 21.18
N SER A 425 10.88 18.44 21.84
CA SER A 425 11.82 19.50 22.18
C SER A 425 13.14 19.24 21.46
N ILE A 426 13.66 20.25 20.77
CA ILE A 426 14.92 20.16 20.01
C ILE A 426 15.87 21.21 20.56
N GLU A 427 16.99 20.76 21.12
CA GLU A 427 18.08 21.60 21.57
C GLU A 427 19.25 21.48 20.59
N THR A 428 19.49 22.51 19.78
CA THR A 428 20.65 22.58 18.89
C THR A 428 21.86 23.12 19.65
N ARG A 429 22.74 22.23 20.12
CA ARG A 429 23.96 22.58 20.85
C ARG A 429 25.07 23.11 19.95
N ALA A 430 25.09 22.66 18.71
CA ALA A 430 26.04 23.15 17.70
C ALA A 430 25.43 23.00 16.30
N CYS A 431 25.65 23.99 15.44
CA CYS A 431 25.24 23.92 14.03
C CYS A 431 26.28 23.16 13.19
N GLY A 432 25.80 22.24 12.36
CA GLY A 432 26.62 21.42 11.47
C GLY A 432 26.41 21.77 10.02
N PHE A 433 27.50 22.13 9.33
CA PHE A 433 27.50 22.54 7.92
C PHE A 433 28.35 21.60 7.06
N MET A 434 28.03 21.49 5.78
CA MET A 434 28.86 20.79 4.80
C MET A 434 30.27 21.38 4.73
N PRO A 435 31.32 20.56 4.47
CA PRO A 435 31.29 19.10 4.32
C PRO A 435 31.46 18.34 5.65
N LEU A 436 31.72 19.04 6.76
CA LEU A 436 32.16 18.42 8.02
C LEU A 436 31.00 17.91 8.88
N GLY A 437 29.88 18.62 8.93
CA GLY A 437 28.67 18.17 9.63
C GLY A 437 28.78 18.14 11.14
N ARG A 438 29.60 18.99 11.76
CA ARG A 438 29.88 18.99 13.22
C ARG A 438 28.71 19.45 14.10
N GLY A 439 27.47 19.25 13.66
CA GLY A 439 26.29 19.62 14.42
C GLY A 439 26.03 18.63 15.54
N HIS A 440 25.35 19.13 16.57
CA HIS A 440 25.00 18.36 17.75
C HIS A 440 23.61 18.81 18.20
N VAL A 441 22.66 17.87 18.17
CA VAL A 441 21.26 18.12 18.48
C VAL A 441 20.79 17.11 19.51
N ILE A 442 20.06 17.58 20.51
CA ILE A 442 19.32 16.72 21.44
C ILE A 442 17.83 16.85 21.13
N VAL A 443 17.18 15.73 20.86
CA VAL A 443 15.74 15.67 20.62
C VAL A 443 15.07 14.89 21.74
N THR A 444 14.12 15.51 22.42
CA THR A 444 13.27 14.84 23.42
C THR A 444 11.88 14.67 22.86
N VAL A 445 11.38 13.44 22.84
CA VAL A 445 10.05 13.09 22.34
C VAL A 445 9.25 12.46 23.47
N PRO A 446 8.35 13.23 24.13
CA PRO A 446 7.39 12.68 25.07
C PRO A 446 6.43 11.69 24.40
N PRO A 447 5.86 10.74 25.16
CA PRO A 447 4.81 9.86 24.65
C PRO A 447 3.59 10.66 24.19
N VAL A 448 2.96 10.21 23.11
CA VAL A 448 1.65 10.75 22.70
C VAL A 448 0.62 10.35 23.74
N GLY A 449 -0.26 11.28 24.11
CA GLY A 449 -1.30 11.04 25.11
C GLY A 449 -2.28 9.93 24.72
N PRO A 450 -3.15 9.49 25.66
CA PRO A 450 -4.07 8.37 25.45
C PRO A 450 -5.11 8.60 24.33
N ALA A 451 -5.32 9.86 23.93
CA ALA A 451 -6.16 10.19 22.78
C ALA A 451 -5.54 9.78 21.43
N GLY A 452 -4.26 9.39 21.42
CA GLY A 452 -3.50 9.08 20.22
C GLY A 452 -3.15 10.33 19.41
N ILE A 453 -2.66 10.11 18.20
CA ILE A 453 -2.38 11.20 17.25
C ILE A 453 -3.71 11.76 16.76
N GLN A 454 -3.95 13.05 16.97
CA GLN A 454 -5.20 13.70 16.59
C GLN A 454 -5.23 14.02 15.09
N PRO A 455 -6.43 13.99 14.47
CA PRO A 455 -6.56 14.36 13.06
C PRO A 455 -6.23 15.83 12.81
N LEU A 456 -5.56 16.11 11.69
CA LEU A 456 -5.23 17.47 11.28
C LEU A 456 -6.32 18.04 10.38
N GLN A 457 -6.82 19.25 10.68
CA GLN A 457 -7.87 19.93 9.93
C GLN A 457 -7.37 21.26 9.40
N LEU A 458 -6.87 21.26 8.17
CA LEU A 458 -6.34 22.44 7.47
C LEU A 458 -6.88 22.48 6.03
N ALA A 459 -8.20 22.62 5.91
CA ALA A 459 -8.89 22.73 4.62
C ALA A 459 -9.15 24.18 4.17
N THR A 460 -9.10 25.14 5.10
CA THR A 460 -9.45 26.55 4.86
C THR A 460 -8.21 27.42 4.89
N ARG A 461 -7.99 28.19 3.81
CA ARG A 461 -6.91 29.16 3.69
C ARG A 461 -7.26 30.46 4.43
N SER A 462 -6.34 30.94 5.26
CA SER A 462 -6.27 32.31 5.75
C SER A 462 -5.15 33.09 5.03
N ARG A 463 -5.34 34.40 4.94
CA ARG A 463 -4.30 35.37 4.52
C ARG A 463 -4.01 36.40 5.61
N GLU A 464 -4.59 36.21 6.79
CA GLU A 464 -4.39 37.09 7.93
C GLU A 464 -3.25 36.54 8.78
N PRO A 465 -2.13 37.26 8.89
CA PRO A 465 -0.99 36.76 9.64
C PRO A 465 -1.14 36.91 11.14
N SER A 466 -0.71 35.90 11.90
CA SER A 466 -0.76 35.90 13.36
C SER A 466 0.61 36.00 14.01
N ARG A 467 1.67 35.50 13.37
CA ARG A 467 3.03 35.53 13.91
C ARG A 467 4.07 35.27 12.83
N VAL A 468 5.24 35.91 12.96
CA VAL A 468 6.41 35.59 12.15
C VAL A 468 7.54 35.19 13.07
N GLN A 469 8.15 34.04 12.81
CA GLN A 469 9.35 33.59 13.51
C GLN A 469 10.49 33.43 12.51
N SER A 470 11.67 33.91 12.86
CA SER A 470 12.87 33.72 12.05
C SER A 470 14.04 33.17 12.88
N GLN A 471 14.83 32.31 12.25
CA GLN A 471 16.08 31.78 12.75
C GLN A 471 17.19 32.19 11.79
N ILE A 472 18.08 33.06 12.26
CA ILE A 472 19.22 33.55 11.49
C ILE A 472 20.47 32.87 12.04
N VAL A 473 21.15 32.09 11.21
CA VAL A 473 22.41 31.44 11.57
C VAL A 473 23.53 31.98 10.70
N VAL A 474 24.45 32.73 11.32
CA VAL A 474 25.62 33.27 10.63
C VAL A 474 26.85 32.47 11.01
N TYR A 475 27.61 32.03 10.01
CA TYR A 475 28.77 31.18 10.22
C TYR A 475 29.96 31.51 9.32
N GLY A 476 31.15 31.10 9.73
CA GLY A 476 32.41 31.37 9.04
C GLY A 476 33.23 32.50 9.67
N THR A 477 34.03 33.20 8.87
CA THR A 477 34.91 34.29 9.33
C THR A 477 34.44 35.65 8.80
N GLY A 478 34.24 36.63 9.68
CA GLY A 478 33.82 37.99 9.33
C GLY A 478 33.04 38.66 10.45
N ASP A 479 32.40 39.80 10.15
CA ASP A 479 31.46 40.46 11.05
C ASP A 479 30.11 39.73 11.05
N ALA A 480 30.01 38.70 11.87
CA ALA A 480 28.82 37.87 11.94
C ALA A 480 27.62 38.57 12.61
N VAL A 481 27.88 39.50 13.53
CA VAL A 481 26.82 40.23 14.23
C VAL A 481 26.21 41.26 13.30
N GLY A 482 27.03 42.05 12.60
CA GLY A 482 26.56 43.01 11.60
C GLY A 482 25.75 42.34 10.50
N ALA A 483 26.22 41.22 9.95
CA ALA A 483 25.49 40.46 8.94
C ALA A 483 24.15 39.89 9.45
N ALA A 484 24.08 39.46 10.72
CA ALA A 484 22.83 39.00 11.30
C ALA A 484 21.81 40.13 11.47
N MET A 485 22.26 41.30 11.92
CA MET A 485 21.42 42.50 12.05
C MET A 485 20.92 42.97 10.68
N GLU A 486 21.81 43.06 9.69
CA GLU A 486 21.45 43.40 8.31
C GLU A 486 20.43 42.41 7.75
N CYS A 487 20.63 41.10 7.97
CA CYS A 487 19.68 40.07 7.57
C CYS A 487 18.32 40.24 8.24
N HIS A 488 18.28 40.58 9.53
CA HIS A 488 17.03 40.85 10.23
C HIS A 488 16.29 42.06 9.64
N ASP A 489 16.99 43.18 9.45
CA ASP A 489 16.38 44.42 8.95
C ASP A 489 15.82 44.25 7.52
N ILE A 490 16.61 43.63 6.63
CA ILE A 490 16.18 43.33 5.25
C ILE A 490 15.01 42.34 5.26
N LEU A 491 15.03 41.34 6.14
CA LEU A 491 13.95 40.36 6.25
C LEU A 491 12.64 41.02 6.67
N VAL A 492 12.67 41.84 7.72
CA VAL A 492 11.48 42.55 8.20
C VAL A 492 10.91 43.42 7.09
N ALA A 493 11.75 44.17 6.38
CA ALA A 493 11.32 44.99 5.24
C ALA A 493 10.71 44.14 4.11
N GLY A 494 11.39 43.06 3.69
CA GLY A 494 10.94 42.20 2.58
C GLY A 494 9.64 41.45 2.89
N ILE A 495 9.47 40.96 4.11
CA ILE A 495 8.21 40.35 4.57
C ILE A 495 7.09 41.40 4.58
N HIS A 496 7.37 42.60 5.11
CA HIS A 496 6.39 43.68 5.13
C HIS A 496 5.94 44.13 3.74
N GLU A 497 6.89 44.32 2.83
CA GLU A 497 6.64 44.73 1.46
C GLU A 497 5.81 43.68 0.71
N ARG A 498 6.16 42.39 0.84
CA ARG A 498 5.53 41.35 0.05
C ARG A 498 4.19 40.88 0.61
N PHE A 499 4.07 40.78 1.93
CA PHE A 499 2.97 40.07 2.56
C PHE A 499 2.14 40.94 3.52
N GLY A 500 2.50 42.20 3.74
CA GLY A 500 1.77 43.16 4.58
C GLY A 500 2.37 43.33 5.98
N VAL A 501 1.71 44.06 6.89
CA VAL A 501 2.24 44.27 8.26
C VAL A 501 1.83 43.11 9.17
N PHE A 502 2.78 42.55 9.92
CA PHE A 502 2.59 41.35 10.73
C PHE A 502 2.61 41.65 12.25
N PRO A 503 1.73 41.03 13.06
CA PRO A 503 1.87 40.97 14.53
C PRO A 503 3.00 39.99 14.91
N PRO A 504 3.39 39.92 16.21
CA PRO A 504 4.79 40.01 16.66
C PRO A 504 5.81 39.25 15.78
N PHE A 505 6.84 39.97 15.35
CA PHE A 505 7.98 39.44 14.63
C PHE A 505 9.05 38.99 15.64
N GLU A 506 9.27 37.68 15.74
CA GLU A 506 10.25 37.10 16.64
C GLU A 506 11.46 36.62 15.85
N SER A 507 12.65 37.02 16.28
CA SER A 507 13.90 36.61 15.64
C SER A 507 14.85 36.05 16.66
N ALA A 508 15.41 34.88 16.36
CA ALA A 508 16.53 34.34 17.09
C ALA A 508 17.75 34.28 16.17
N VAL A 509 18.89 34.66 16.74
CA VAL A 509 20.16 34.78 16.02
C VAL A 509 21.17 33.84 16.66
N THR A 510 21.78 32.99 15.83
CA THR A 510 22.90 32.12 16.23
C THR A 510 24.13 32.50 15.42
N VAL A 511 25.23 32.79 16.11
CA VAL A 511 26.52 33.08 15.48
C VAL A 511 27.51 31.97 15.78
N GLN A 512 28.08 31.36 14.74
CA GLN A 512 29.08 30.29 14.88
C GLN A 512 30.34 30.59 14.07
N SER A 513 31.38 31.06 14.76
CA SER A 513 32.66 31.38 14.13
C SER A 513 33.54 30.13 13.94
N PHE A 514 34.04 29.93 12.73
CA PHE A 514 35.08 28.95 12.44
C PHE A 514 35.83 29.31 11.15
N LYS A 515 37.09 28.83 11.04
CA LYS A 515 37.88 28.99 9.82
C LYS A 515 37.28 28.13 8.69
N ALA A 516 36.53 28.76 7.80
CA ALA A 516 35.95 28.14 6.61
C ALA A 516 36.58 28.73 5.35
N LYS A 517 36.77 27.90 4.31
CA LYS A 517 37.02 28.43 2.95
C LYS A 517 35.72 29.05 2.44
N GLY A 518 35.76 30.30 1.98
CA GLY A 518 34.62 30.98 1.37
C GLY A 518 33.98 32.10 2.17
N GLY A 519 34.56 32.48 3.32
CA GLY A 519 34.12 33.66 4.10
C GLY A 519 32.89 33.40 4.97
N LEU A 520 32.19 34.49 5.29
CA LEU A 520 30.94 34.49 6.05
C LEU A 520 29.79 33.92 5.20
N ARG A 521 28.87 33.18 5.83
CA ARG A 521 27.66 32.62 5.23
C ARG A 521 26.47 32.79 6.15
N ILE A 522 25.28 32.84 5.55
CA ILE A 522 24.01 32.98 6.26
C ILE A 522 23.12 31.79 5.91
N ALA A 523 22.59 31.13 6.93
CA ALA A 523 21.40 30.31 6.82
C ALA A 523 20.24 31.08 7.48
N LEU A 524 19.08 31.05 6.85
CA LEU A 524 17.89 31.75 7.29
C LEU A 524 16.71 30.80 7.15
N HIS A 525 15.94 30.64 8.22
CA HIS A 525 14.66 29.95 8.19
C HIS A 525 13.57 30.89 8.71
N VAL A 526 12.44 30.93 8.03
CA VAL A 526 11.28 31.72 8.43
C VAL A 526 10.04 30.83 8.48
N THR A 527 9.29 30.96 9.57
CA THR A 527 7.96 30.40 9.74
C THR A 527 6.97 31.55 9.82
N LEU A 528 6.00 31.54 8.91
CA LEU A 528 4.89 32.47 8.87
C LEU A 528 3.62 31.74 9.31
N GLU A 529 3.10 32.08 10.49
CA GLU A 529 1.84 31.58 11.00
C GLU A 529 0.69 32.52 10.61
N LEU A 530 -0.40 31.95 10.12
CA LEU A 530 -1.62 32.66 9.77
C LEU A 530 -2.77 32.19 10.68
N THR A 531 -3.83 33.00 10.76
CA THR A 531 -5.05 32.59 11.47
C THR A 531 -5.62 31.29 10.89
N HIS A 532 -6.47 30.60 11.66
CA HIS A 532 -6.93 29.23 11.35
C HIS A 532 -5.79 28.19 11.32
N GLY A 533 -4.55 28.60 11.61
CA GLY A 533 -3.42 27.70 11.76
C GLY A 533 -2.75 27.25 10.50
N ASN A 534 -2.91 28.00 9.43
CA ASN A 534 -2.07 27.83 8.25
C ASN A 534 -0.64 28.25 8.61
N VAL A 535 0.33 27.52 8.06
CA VAL A 535 1.75 27.77 8.34
C VAL A 535 2.50 27.67 7.04
N LEU A 536 3.27 28.70 6.71
CA LEU A 536 4.15 28.72 5.55
C LEU A 536 5.59 28.85 6.01
N THR A 537 6.50 28.15 5.33
CA THR A 537 7.92 28.25 5.64
C THR A 537 8.76 28.59 4.42
N GLY A 538 9.93 29.17 4.67
CA GLY A 538 10.98 29.37 3.66
C GLY A 538 12.36 29.22 4.30
N SER A 539 13.30 28.64 3.56
CA SER A 539 14.64 28.32 4.07
C SER A 539 15.75 28.59 3.05
N CYS A 540 16.79 29.29 3.50
CA CYS A 540 18.08 29.39 2.81
C CYS A 540 19.17 28.79 3.70
N ILE A 541 20.09 28.01 3.13
CA ILE A 541 21.09 27.23 3.88
C ILE A 541 22.49 27.85 3.86
N GLN A 542 22.84 28.59 2.80
CA GLN A 542 24.23 29.02 2.57
C GLN A 542 24.33 30.26 1.67
N ALA A 543 23.57 31.31 1.97
CA ALA A 543 23.67 32.57 1.27
C ALA A 543 25.01 33.28 1.53
N ALA A 544 25.47 34.03 0.53
CA ALA A 544 26.66 34.88 0.65
C ALA A 544 26.36 36.23 1.29
N THR A 545 25.14 36.74 1.10
CA THR A 545 24.70 38.05 1.59
C THR A 545 23.34 37.93 2.27
N ALA A 546 23.01 38.93 3.11
CA ALA A 546 21.71 39.04 3.75
C ALA A 546 20.58 39.18 2.70
N ALA A 547 20.80 40.00 1.67
CA ALA A 547 19.85 40.20 0.58
C ALA A 547 19.51 38.90 -0.16
N ASP A 548 20.52 38.09 -0.50
CA ASP A 548 20.30 36.80 -1.16
C ASP A 548 19.51 35.84 -0.27
N ALA A 549 19.87 35.77 1.02
CA ALA A 549 19.18 34.91 2.00
C ALA A 549 17.68 35.25 2.09
N VAL A 550 17.37 36.55 2.19
CA VAL A 550 16.00 37.04 2.30
C VAL A 550 15.24 36.84 0.99
N ALA A 551 15.85 37.13 -0.15
CA ALA A 551 15.24 36.92 -1.46
C ALA A 551 14.82 35.45 -1.67
N ASP A 552 15.71 34.50 -1.33
CA ASP A 552 15.41 33.06 -1.43
C ASP A 552 14.20 32.67 -0.56
N VAL A 553 14.19 33.11 0.70
CA VAL A 553 13.14 32.75 1.66
C VAL A 553 11.79 33.41 1.32
N VAL A 554 11.80 34.70 0.94
CA VAL A 554 10.58 35.41 0.53
C VAL A 554 10.01 34.77 -0.73
N ALA A 555 10.85 34.43 -1.71
CA ALA A 555 10.41 33.76 -2.93
C ALA A 555 9.79 32.39 -2.64
N GLU A 556 10.35 31.62 -1.70
CA GLU A 556 9.81 30.32 -1.31
C GLU A 556 8.43 30.43 -0.64
N ILE A 557 8.26 31.34 0.31
CA ILE A 557 6.95 31.61 0.95
C ILE A 557 5.95 32.12 -0.09
N ASP A 558 6.40 32.98 -1.01
CA ASP A 558 5.52 33.61 -1.99
C ASP A 558 4.87 32.62 -2.95
N ARG A 559 5.62 31.57 -3.37
CA ARG A 559 5.09 30.49 -4.21
C ARG A 559 3.81 29.89 -3.65
N VAL A 560 3.71 29.80 -2.33
CA VAL A 560 2.55 29.24 -1.63
C VAL A 560 1.56 30.33 -1.27
N TRP A 561 2.03 31.53 -0.91
CA TRP A 561 1.21 32.68 -0.60
C TRP A 561 0.19 32.99 -1.70
N THR A 562 0.58 32.87 -2.97
CA THR A 562 -0.31 33.15 -4.11
C THR A 562 -1.36 32.06 -4.38
N THR A 563 -1.33 30.96 -3.62
CA THR A 563 -2.27 29.83 -3.76
C THR A 563 -3.27 29.80 -2.60
N ASP A 564 -4.18 28.82 -2.62
CA ASP A 564 -5.08 28.52 -1.51
C ASP A 564 -4.55 27.41 -0.58
N ALA A 565 -3.28 27.01 -0.72
CA ALA A 565 -2.68 26.00 0.15
C ALA A 565 -2.57 26.48 1.61
N CYS A 566 -2.88 25.60 2.55
CA CYS A 566 -2.80 25.86 3.99
C CYS A 566 -1.37 25.70 4.54
N VAL A 567 -0.54 24.93 3.84
CA VAL A 567 0.87 24.69 4.17
C VAL A 567 1.72 24.64 2.91
N ASP A 568 3.02 24.82 3.03
CA ASP A 568 3.96 24.60 1.91
C ASP A 568 4.19 23.10 1.62
N GLU A 569 4.87 22.81 0.51
CA GLU A 569 5.09 21.43 0.04
C GLU A 569 5.97 20.60 0.99
N HIS A 570 6.92 21.24 1.68
CA HIS A 570 7.86 20.59 2.59
C HIS A 570 7.18 20.25 3.92
N LEU A 571 6.35 21.16 4.45
CA LEU A 571 5.47 20.84 5.58
C LEU A 571 4.51 19.72 5.22
N ALA A 572 3.88 19.79 4.04
CA ALA A 572 2.92 18.79 3.59
C ALA A 572 3.52 17.38 3.56
N ASP A 573 4.67 17.18 2.92
CA ASP A 573 5.27 15.84 2.80
C ASP A 573 5.64 15.21 4.16
N ASN A 574 5.94 16.03 5.17
CA ASN A 574 6.27 15.59 6.52
C ASN A 574 5.03 15.22 7.35
N LEU A 575 3.87 15.81 7.05
CA LEU A 575 2.64 15.62 7.83
C LEU A 575 1.84 14.39 7.41
N LEU A 576 1.96 13.94 6.16
CA LEU A 576 1.14 12.86 5.61
C LEU A 576 1.26 11.55 6.40
N VAL A 577 2.47 11.22 6.89
CA VAL A 577 2.67 10.02 7.70
C VAL A 577 1.86 10.08 9.00
N TYR A 578 1.76 11.25 9.63
CA TYR A 578 1.01 11.44 10.86
C TYR A 578 -0.49 11.51 10.60
N MET A 579 -0.92 12.06 9.46
CA MET A 579 -2.33 11.99 9.03
C MET A 579 -2.78 10.53 8.89
N ALA A 580 -1.94 9.67 8.32
CA ALA A 580 -2.22 8.24 8.19
C ALA A 580 -2.13 7.48 9.51
N LEU A 581 -1.42 7.98 10.52
CA LEU A 581 -1.35 7.42 11.88
C LEU A 581 -2.38 8.03 12.84
N ALA A 582 -3.13 9.04 12.42
CA ALA A 582 -4.13 9.71 13.26
C ALA A 582 -5.33 8.81 13.55
N SER A 583 -6.00 9.03 14.68
CA SER A 583 -7.16 8.25 15.12
C SER A 583 -8.47 8.55 14.36
N GLY A 584 -8.41 9.42 13.34
CA GLY A 584 -9.57 9.82 12.55
C GLY A 584 -9.18 10.62 11.30
N PRO A 585 -10.19 11.09 10.54
CA PRO A 585 -9.97 11.68 9.23
C PRO A 585 -9.28 13.05 9.33
N SER A 586 -8.20 13.20 8.57
CA SER A 586 -7.44 14.45 8.41
C SER A 586 -7.68 15.05 7.02
N LEU A 587 -7.69 16.39 6.97
CA LEU A 587 -7.81 17.18 5.75
C LEU A 587 -6.63 18.17 5.69
N LEU A 588 -5.89 18.16 4.58
CA LEU A 588 -4.76 19.05 4.37
C LEU A 588 -4.81 19.63 2.95
N ARG A 589 -5.02 20.94 2.85
CA ARG A 589 -4.95 21.66 1.58
C ARG A 589 -3.50 22.07 1.31
N VAL A 590 -2.96 21.61 0.19
CA VAL A 590 -1.54 21.76 -0.20
C VAL A 590 -1.43 22.41 -1.59
N PRO A 591 -0.25 22.89 -2.01
CA PRO A 591 -0.07 23.47 -3.34
C PRO A 591 -0.36 22.42 -4.43
N LEU A 592 -0.96 22.87 -5.54
CA LEU A 592 -1.17 22.01 -6.71
C LEU A 592 0.16 21.73 -7.42
N ASN A 593 0.93 22.80 -7.69
CA ASN A 593 2.24 22.71 -8.31
C ASN A 593 3.32 22.75 -7.23
N THR A 594 4.17 21.73 -7.21
CA THR A 594 5.27 21.57 -6.26
C THR A 594 6.60 21.54 -7.01
N SER A 595 7.68 21.92 -6.34
CA SER A 595 9.04 21.82 -6.89
C SER A 595 9.58 20.39 -6.89
N SER A 596 8.93 19.49 -6.15
CA SER A 596 9.29 18.09 -5.96
C SER A 596 8.09 17.14 -6.11
N GLN A 597 8.36 15.84 -6.25
CA GLN A 597 7.35 14.76 -6.22
C GLN A 597 7.23 14.10 -4.82
N HIS A 598 7.64 14.80 -3.76
CA HIS A 598 7.73 14.23 -2.42
C HIS A 598 6.37 13.94 -1.78
N ILE A 599 5.34 14.72 -2.10
CA ILE A 599 3.97 14.51 -1.61
C ILE A 599 3.41 13.21 -2.21
N GLU A 600 3.58 13.02 -3.51
CA GLU A 600 3.15 11.83 -4.26
C GLU A 600 3.89 10.58 -3.77
N ALA A 601 5.21 10.69 -3.61
CA ALA A 601 6.03 9.61 -3.08
C ALA A 601 5.61 9.21 -1.66
N ALA A 602 5.33 10.20 -0.80
CA ALA A 602 4.86 9.94 0.55
C ALA A 602 3.51 9.22 0.55
N MET A 603 2.50 9.74 -0.17
CA MET A 603 1.18 9.10 -0.26
C MET A 603 1.29 7.66 -0.80
N HIS A 604 2.10 7.45 -1.84
CA HIS A 604 2.31 6.12 -2.42
C HIS A 604 2.88 5.11 -1.42
N VAL A 605 3.97 5.47 -0.73
CA VAL A 605 4.64 4.57 0.23
C VAL A 605 3.78 4.33 1.46
N ILE A 606 3.16 5.39 1.99
CA ILE A 606 2.29 5.30 3.15
C ILE A 606 1.12 4.36 2.82
N SER A 607 0.37 4.61 1.73
CA SER A 607 -0.75 3.76 1.35
C SER A 607 -0.35 2.31 1.05
N ALA A 608 0.82 2.08 0.44
CA ALA A 608 1.30 0.73 0.14
C ALA A 608 1.54 -0.11 1.41
N ILE A 609 2.04 0.52 2.49
CA ILE A 609 2.38 -0.19 3.73
C ILE A 609 1.23 -0.19 4.74
N THR A 610 0.59 0.96 4.95
CA THR A 610 -0.47 1.11 5.96
C THR A 610 -1.84 0.67 5.46
N ARG A 611 -2.02 0.60 4.13
CA ARG A 611 -3.32 0.42 3.45
C ARG A 611 -4.34 1.53 3.72
N VAL A 612 -3.90 2.65 4.30
CA VAL A 612 -4.71 3.85 4.46
C VAL A 612 -4.67 4.64 3.14
N PRO A 613 -5.81 4.86 2.45
CA PRO A 613 -5.82 5.58 1.19
C PRO A 613 -5.68 7.09 1.40
N PHE A 614 -5.11 7.79 0.41
CA PHE A 614 -5.23 9.23 0.28
C PHE A 614 -6.15 9.56 -0.88
N ASN A 615 -7.15 10.42 -0.65
CA ASN A 615 -7.98 10.98 -1.70
C ASN A 615 -7.49 12.41 -1.98
N VAL A 616 -7.31 12.75 -3.25
CA VAL A 616 -6.82 14.07 -3.64
C VAL A 616 -7.84 14.71 -4.58
N THR A 617 -8.31 15.89 -4.21
CA THR A 617 -9.24 16.69 -5.02
C THR A 617 -8.58 18.00 -5.39
N GLU A 618 -8.45 18.28 -6.68
CA GLU A 618 -7.93 19.55 -7.17
C GLU A 618 -8.96 20.67 -7.02
N ASP A 619 -8.52 21.83 -6.54
CA ASP A 619 -9.38 22.99 -6.31
C ASP A 619 -8.56 24.29 -6.52
N GLY A 620 -8.72 24.87 -7.71
CA GLY A 620 -7.99 26.07 -8.14
C GLY A 620 -6.49 25.84 -8.24
N ALA A 621 -5.70 26.67 -7.56
CA ALA A 621 -4.23 26.57 -7.50
C ALA A 621 -3.73 25.68 -6.34
N SER A 622 -4.63 24.90 -5.74
CA SER A 622 -4.36 24.02 -4.60
C SER A 622 -4.99 22.65 -4.82
N ARG A 623 -4.71 21.72 -3.93
CA ARG A 623 -5.40 20.43 -3.85
C ARG A 623 -5.67 20.07 -2.40
N LEU A 624 -6.83 19.48 -2.16
CA LEU A 624 -7.22 18.96 -0.86
C LEU A 624 -6.81 17.49 -0.77
N VAL A 625 -5.96 17.18 0.20
CA VAL A 625 -5.55 15.81 0.53
C VAL A 625 -6.35 15.34 1.74
N GLU A 626 -7.14 14.29 1.55
CA GLU A 626 -7.94 13.66 2.59
C GLU A 626 -7.34 12.30 2.95
N CYS A 627 -7.24 12.04 4.26
CA CYS A 627 -6.74 10.77 4.77
C CYS A 627 -7.63 10.32 5.93
N PRO A 628 -8.24 9.13 5.88
CA PRO A 628 -9.18 8.70 6.91
C PRO A 628 -8.54 8.37 8.27
N GLY A 629 -7.20 8.30 8.34
CA GLY A 629 -6.47 7.86 9.53
C GLY A 629 -6.57 6.34 9.77
N GLN A 630 -6.12 5.87 10.93
CA GLN A 630 -6.29 4.49 11.38
C GLN A 630 -7.63 4.33 12.12
N SER A 631 -8.40 3.30 11.76
CA SER A 631 -9.62 2.95 12.49
C SER A 631 -9.29 2.33 13.87
N GLN A 632 -10.13 2.57 14.89
CA GLN A 632 -9.98 2.00 16.24
C GLN A 632 -9.92 0.46 16.29
N GLU A 633 -10.40 -0.23 15.25
CA GLU A 633 -10.26 -1.69 15.12
C GLU A 633 -8.82 -2.15 14.82
N THR A 634 -7.99 -1.27 14.28
CA THR A 634 -6.58 -1.53 13.99
C THR A 634 -5.74 -1.40 15.27
N GLU A 635 -6.08 -0.45 16.16
CA GLU A 635 -5.37 -0.27 17.45
C GLU A 635 -5.50 -1.49 18.38
N ARG A 636 -6.65 -2.19 18.38
CA ARG A 636 -6.85 -3.40 19.20
C ARG A 636 -6.09 -4.64 18.72
N ARG A 637 -5.49 -4.62 17.52
CA ARG A 637 -4.62 -5.70 17.03
C ARG A 637 -3.14 -5.47 17.34
N HIS A 638 -2.80 -4.30 17.90
CA HIS A 638 -1.41 -3.87 18.13
C HIS A 638 -1.07 -3.66 19.62
N LEU A 639 -2.05 -3.75 20.52
CA LEU A 639 -1.89 -4.08 21.94
C LEU A 639 -2.03 -5.60 22.12
#